data_AF-A0A2G8JV84-F1
#
_entry.id   AF-A0A2G8JV84-F1
#
_cell.length_a   1.000
_cell.length_b   1.000
_cell.length_c   1.000
_cell.angle_alpha   90.00
_cell.angle_beta   90.00
_cell.angle_gamma   90.00
#
_symmetry.space_group_name_H-M   'P 1'
#
loop_
_entity.id
_entity.type
_entity.pdbx_description
1 polymer ?
#
loop_
_entity_poly.entity_id
_entity_poly.type
_entity_poly.pdbx_seq_one_letter_code
_entity_poly.pdbx_strand_id
1 'polypeptide(L)'
;MSHSYYQKQWVQAQESLSDLLIQEIPAEPPKPEKDRLTAFQNIATLYIKYLQIFRKLEECYDQIVQPQKRRVLRHVLDGVMGRVLELKNEMVLLEFSEFHYFDDILSDLKLTPNDIEVPIPKYFLNERAKALQDREKLLGQILAKMGPPEETVEEVTMSTEEAVRNIQVHERARQGRLRAKFMREIRLQEERERLAANRGAPTLDNELAAVRIQKIWKGYSVRKRIKKEREDEMIFIRMTEPPLPNNSKNTPQNRADKTASMRRVTQADHEREYHKALVTIKDKLRDVEGPDMKETMQDQIRQWFLECRDATGKFPDFPPEDEGGSALIFKEKDPAEMEAELQGKGEEKGKKKGKKSGKKKDKKKDKKDKKGKKGKKGKGGDDEEEEPGFKMQPSNFIGTVQESSTEYTSVWKERNEENNFNQKSDSELIKEQKRIEVETEIRSQVDELMRQELKNLKLAVDREKGKGKKGKKGKKSGKKSGKKKKKKKSGKKSGKKGKKGKKEKDLTPDRTMDSLYEELVREGILVRCPKFTLCDYLGDYSYLGTTLRQADIEPMPSLSDVRQLVALYGVLPLGSPAVHEKSPHIKSLLLAGPRGTGKRSLVHAICSETGANLFDLTAGNIAGKYPAQEWPPDAAHS
;
A
#
# COMPACT_ATOMS: atom_id res chain seq x y z
N MET A 1 6.95 23.81 6.06
CA MET A 1 6.27 23.81 4.75
C MET A 1 4.84 24.33 4.88
N SER A 2 4.35 25.06 3.88
CA SER A 2 2.96 25.56 3.79
C SER A 2 2.04 24.54 3.09
N HIS A 3 0.72 24.72 3.14
CA HIS A 3 -0.21 23.85 2.40
C HIS A 3 -0.05 23.99 0.87
N SER A 4 0.24 25.21 0.38
CA SER A 4 0.48 25.49 -1.04
C SER A 4 1.65 24.67 -1.62
N TYR A 5 2.70 24.38 -0.82
CA TYR A 5 3.82 23.55 -1.27
C TYR A 5 3.37 22.15 -1.69
N TYR A 6 2.65 21.45 -0.80
CA TYR A 6 2.18 20.08 -1.06
C TYR A 6 1.10 20.04 -2.14
N GLN A 7 0.25 21.08 -2.24
CA GLN A 7 -0.69 21.19 -3.36
C GLN A 7 0.06 21.32 -4.71
N LYS A 8 1.12 22.12 -4.78
CA LYS A 8 1.96 22.25 -5.99
C LYS A 8 2.70 20.95 -6.33
N GLN A 9 3.25 20.25 -5.34
CA GLN A 9 3.84 18.93 -5.56
C GLN A 9 2.82 17.91 -6.08
N TRP A 10 1.58 17.91 -5.55
CA TRP A 10 0.54 17.00 -6.03
C TRP A 10 0.14 17.30 -7.48
N VAL A 11 -0.03 18.57 -7.83
CA VAL A 11 -0.27 19.00 -9.23
C VAL A 11 0.85 18.50 -10.15
N GLN A 12 2.11 18.77 -9.80
CA GLN A 12 3.27 18.31 -10.58
C GLN A 12 3.36 16.79 -10.70
N ALA A 13 2.99 16.05 -9.66
CA ALA A 13 2.96 14.59 -9.68
C ALA A 13 1.87 14.08 -10.64
N GLN A 14 0.68 14.71 -10.66
CA GLN A 14 -0.41 14.35 -11.57
C GLN A 14 -0.13 14.73 -13.03
N GLU A 15 0.55 15.86 -13.27
CA GLU A 15 1.06 16.23 -14.61
C GLU A 15 2.05 15.17 -15.12
N SER A 16 3.09 14.87 -14.33
CA SER A 16 4.09 13.85 -14.67
C SER A 16 3.46 12.47 -14.89
N LEU A 17 2.41 12.14 -14.13
CA LEU A 17 1.68 10.87 -14.24
C LEU A 17 0.81 10.82 -15.50
N SER A 18 0.20 11.94 -15.89
CA SER A 18 -0.58 12.05 -17.13
C SER A 18 0.30 11.86 -18.36
N ASP A 19 1.49 12.47 -18.36
CA ASP A 19 2.49 12.29 -19.42
C ASP A 19 2.95 10.83 -19.56
N LEU A 20 3.11 10.12 -18.43
CA LEU A 20 3.42 8.69 -18.42
C LEU A 20 2.26 7.80 -18.89
N LEU A 21 1.02 8.11 -18.51
CA LEU A 21 -0.15 7.36 -18.97
C LEU A 21 -0.32 7.45 -20.50
N ILE A 22 0.02 8.59 -21.12
CA ILE A 22 0.06 8.73 -22.58
C ILE A 22 1.14 7.84 -23.22
N GLN A 23 2.28 7.65 -22.55
CA GLN A 23 3.36 6.76 -23.00
C GLN A 23 3.01 5.27 -22.81
N GLU A 24 2.34 4.89 -21.73
CA GLU A 24 1.99 3.48 -21.44
C GLU A 24 0.68 3.02 -22.09
N ILE A 25 -0.22 3.95 -22.47
CA ILE A 25 -1.48 3.67 -23.18
C ILE A 25 -1.48 4.38 -24.54
N PRO A 26 -0.57 4.02 -25.47
CA PRO A 26 -0.57 4.58 -26.82
C PRO A 26 -1.81 4.15 -27.61
N ALA A 27 -2.23 4.97 -28.57
CA ALA A 27 -3.41 4.71 -29.40
C ALA A 27 -3.27 3.46 -30.30
N GLU A 28 -2.03 3.11 -30.67
CA GLU A 28 -1.68 1.86 -31.34
C GLU A 28 -0.78 1.04 -30.40
N PRO A 29 -0.98 -0.29 -30.29
CA PRO A 29 -0.14 -1.12 -29.43
C PRO A 29 1.31 -1.11 -29.92
N PRO A 30 2.30 -0.91 -29.04
CA PRO A 30 3.69 -0.85 -29.46
C PRO A 30 4.13 -2.20 -30.03
N LYS A 31 4.93 -2.13 -31.10
CA LYS A 31 5.57 -3.33 -31.69
C LYS A 31 6.57 -3.93 -30.71
N PRO A 32 6.79 -5.25 -30.72
CA PRO A 32 7.80 -5.87 -29.86
C PRO A 32 9.19 -5.30 -30.13
N GLU A 33 9.89 -4.89 -29.08
CA GLU A 33 11.21 -4.27 -29.18
C GLU A 33 12.26 -5.37 -29.43
N LYS A 34 13.05 -5.23 -30.48
CA LYS A 34 13.99 -6.29 -30.91
C LYS A 34 15.34 -6.15 -30.24
N ASP A 35 15.73 -4.93 -29.89
CA ASP A 35 16.96 -4.69 -29.14
C ASP A 35 16.70 -4.77 -27.63
N ARG A 36 17.37 -5.72 -26.97
CA ARG A 36 17.29 -5.92 -25.52
C ARG A 36 17.84 -4.72 -24.73
N LEU A 37 18.83 -3.99 -25.27
CA LEU A 37 19.39 -2.81 -24.61
C LEU A 37 18.37 -1.65 -24.62
N THR A 38 17.81 -1.33 -25.78
CA THR A 38 16.75 -0.33 -25.95
C THR A 38 15.51 -0.69 -25.11
N ALA A 39 15.09 -1.95 -25.11
CA ALA A 39 14.01 -2.43 -24.25
C ALA A 39 14.31 -2.16 -22.76
N PHE A 40 15.52 -2.47 -22.29
CA PHE A 40 15.92 -2.22 -20.91
C PHE A 40 15.94 -0.72 -20.57
N GLN A 41 16.56 0.12 -21.40
CA GLN A 41 16.62 1.57 -21.20
C GLN A 41 15.22 2.19 -21.11
N ASN A 42 14.28 1.73 -21.94
CA ASN A 42 12.88 2.17 -21.89
C ASN A 42 12.21 1.83 -20.54
N ILE A 43 12.33 0.58 -20.08
CA ILE A 43 11.74 0.14 -18.79
C ILE A 43 12.41 0.85 -17.61
N ALA A 44 13.74 0.97 -17.61
CA ALA A 44 14.50 1.64 -16.56
C ALA A 44 14.14 3.14 -16.48
N THR A 45 13.95 3.80 -17.62
CA THR A 45 13.48 5.20 -17.68
C THR A 45 12.06 5.34 -17.12
N LEU A 46 11.14 4.43 -17.47
CA LEU A 46 9.79 4.41 -16.88
C LEU A 46 9.84 4.18 -15.36
N TYR A 47 10.63 3.21 -14.90
CA TYR A 47 10.83 2.90 -13.49
C TYR A 47 11.29 4.13 -12.69
N ILE A 48 12.33 4.85 -13.17
CA ILE A 48 12.83 6.06 -12.52
C ILE A 48 11.76 7.16 -12.47
N LYS A 49 11.06 7.43 -13.58
CA LYS A 49 9.99 8.44 -13.62
C LYS A 49 8.85 8.11 -12.65
N TYR A 50 8.39 6.85 -12.62
CA TYR A 50 7.38 6.40 -11.65
C TYR A 50 7.88 6.48 -10.21
N LEU A 51 9.16 6.22 -9.95
CA LEU A 51 9.76 6.31 -8.62
C LEU A 51 9.85 7.76 -8.11
N GLN A 52 10.14 8.72 -8.99
CA GLN A 52 10.06 10.15 -8.67
C GLN A 52 8.62 10.58 -8.33
N ILE A 53 7.63 10.10 -9.09
CA ILE A 53 6.21 10.34 -8.80
C ILE A 53 5.83 9.69 -7.46
N PHE A 54 6.27 8.46 -7.20
CA PHE A 54 6.02 7.74 -5.94
C PHE A 54 6.50 8.54 -4.72
N ARG A 55 7.72 9.09 -4.78
CA ARG A 55 8.28 9.97 -3.73
C ARG A 55 7.45 11.24 -3.51
N LYS A 56 7.07 11.94 -4.58
CA LYS A 56 6.20 13.13 -4.49
C LYS A 56 4.84 12.80 -3.88
N LEU A 57 4.23 11.69 -4.29
CA LEU A 57 2.92 11.24 -3.79
C LEU A 57 2.98 10.77 -2.32
N GLU A 58 4.08 10.14 -1.88
CA GLU A 58 4.29 9.78 -0.46
C GLU A 58 4.36 11.03 0.40
N GLU A 59 5.17 12.02 0.02
CA GLU A 59 5.28 13.27 0.76
C GLU A 59 3.95 14.03 0.80
N CYS A 60 3.24 14.08 -0.33
CA CYS A 60 1.89 14.64 -0.41
C CYS A 60 0.91 13.91 0.50
N TYR A 61 0.90 12.57 0.51
CA TYR A 61 0.01 11.79 1.37
C TYR A 61 0.36 11.91 2.86
N ASP A 62 1.64 12.03 3.23
CA ASP A 62 2.04 12.23 4.62
C ASP A 62 1.73 13.65 5.13
N GLN A 63 1.63 14.66 4.25
CA GLN A 63 1.60 16.08 4.67
C GLN A 63 0.33 16.87 4.30
N ILE A 64 -0.50 16.38 3.37
CA ILE A 64 -1.83 16.96 3.09
C ILE A 64 -2.81 16.55 4.19
N VAL A 65 -3.56 17.55 4.70
CA VAL A 65 -4.48 17.38 5.84
C VAL A 65 -5.97 17.32 5.42
N GLN A 66 -6.26 17.52 4.14
CA GLN A 66 -7.62 17.54 3.59
C GLN A 66 -8.09 16.08 3.39
N PRO A 67 -9.18 15.63 4.04
CA PRO A 67 -9.53 14.20 4.15
C PRO A 67 -10.03 13.55 2.85
N GLN A 68 -10.62 14.31 1.92
CA GLN A 68 -11.06 13.80 0.62
C GLN A 68 -9.89 13.68 -0.36
N LYS A 69 -9.03 14.72 -0.46
CA LYS A 69 -7.78 14.67 -1.26
C LYS A 69 -6.89 13.51 -0.84
N ARG A 70 -6.79 13.25 0.47
CA ARG A 70 -6.07 12.09 1.01
C ARG A 70 -6.57 10.76 0.45
N ARG A 71 -7.88 10.59 0.20
CA ARG A 71 -8.43 9.34 -0.37
C ARG A 71 -7.96 9.13 -1.81
N VAL A 72 -8.04 10.16 -2.64
CA VAL A 72 -7.52 10.14 -4.03
C VAL A 72 -6.01 9.88 -4.04
N LEU A 73 -5.26 10.60 -3.20
CA LEU A 73 -3.81 10.41 -3.01
C LEU A 73 -3.47 8.98 -2.57
N ARG A 74 -4.23 8.40 -1.63
CA ARG A 74 -4.02 7.03 -1.13
C ARG A 74 -4.16 6.02 -2.27
N HIS A 75 -5.16 6.20 -3.13
CA HIS A 75 -5.48 5.32 -4.25
C HIS A 75 -4.40 5.37 -5.35
N VAL A 76 -4.03 6.57 -5.81
CA VAL A 76 -2.94 6.73 -6.79
C VAL A 76 -1.58 6.28 -6.24
N LEU A 77 -1.33 6.48 -4.93
CA LEU A 77 -0.10 6.04 -4.28
C LEU A 77 0.05 4.52 -4.27
N ASP A 78 -1.04 3.76 -4.03
CA ASP A 78 -1.03 2.29 -4.19
C ASP A 78 -0.82 1.88 -5.65
N GLY A 79 -1.48 2.55 -6.60
CA GLY A 79 -1.33 2.28 -8.03
C GLY A 79 0.10 2.47 -8.52
N VAL A 80 0.70 3.63 -8.24
CA VAL A 80 2.09 3.94 -8.60
C VAL A 80 3.08 3.02 -7.88
N MET A 81 2.87 2.73 -6.58
CA MET A 81 3.70 1.78 -5.84
C MET A 81 3.68 0.38 -6.46
N GLY A 82 2.50 -0.10 -6.85
CA GLY A 82 2.36 -1.37 -7.56
C GLY A 82 3.04 -1.36 -8.94
N ARG A 83 2.91 -0.26 -9.70
CA ARG A 83 3.56 -0.10 -11.01
C ARG A 83 5.08 -0.10 -10.92
N VAL A 84 5.66 0.53 -9.89
CA VAL A 84 7.11 0.48 -9.61
C VAL A 84 7.59 -0.96 -9.39
N LEU A 85 6.81 -1.79 -8.68
CA LEU A 85 7.14 -3.21 -8.46
C LEU A 85 7.02 -4.06 -9.74
N GLU A 86 6.00 -3.81 -10.57
CA GLU A 86 5.89 -4.45 -11.89
C GLU A 86 7.06 -4.10 -12.80
N LEU A 87 7.40 -2.81 -12.94
CA LEU A 87 8.54 -2.37 -13.76
C LEU A 87 9.86 -2.93 -13.24
N LYS A 88 10.04 -3.02 -11.91
CA LYS A 88 11.19 -3.71 -11.33
C LYS A 88 11.24 -5.19 -11.72
N ASN A 89 10.10 -5.89 -11.67
CA ASN A 89 10.01 -7.30 -12.05
C ASN A 89 10.28 -7.51 -13.55
N GLU A 90 9.80 -6.61 -14.42
CA GLU A 90 10.11 -6.63 -15.86
C GLU A 90 11.61 -6.49 -16.14
N MET A 91 12.30 -5.55 -15.46
CA MET A 91 13.76 -5.43 -15.57
C MET A 91 14.47 -6.73 -15.14
N VAL A 92 14.05 -7.34 -14.03
CA VAL A 92 14.61 -8.64 -13.57
C VAL A 92 14.39 -9.76 -14.58
N LEU A 93 13.20 -9.85 -15.18
CA LEU A 93 12.89 -10.84 -16.22
C LEU A 93 13.69 -10.57 -17.51
N LEU A 94 13.97 -9.31 -17.83
CA LEU A 94 14.70 -8.91 -19.03
C LEU A 94 16.21 -9.10 -18.89
N GLU A 95 16.84 -8.79 -17.75
CA GLU A 95 18.29 -8.95 -17.52
C GLU A 95 18.69 -10.30 -16.90
N PHE A 96 17.77 -10.99 -16.20
CA PHE A 96 18.04 -12.13 -15.30
C PHE A 96 18.93 -11.76 -14.08
N SER A 97 18.91 -10.50 -13.66
CA SER A 97 19.60 -9.98 -12.48
C SER A 97 18.62 -9.27 -11.55
N GLU A 98 18.85 -9.28 -10.23
CA GLU A 98 18.16 -8.38 -9.30
C GLU A 98 18.83 -6.99 -9.27
N PHE A 99 20.13 -6.94 -9.50
CA PHE A 99 20.97 -5.74 -9.46
C PHE A 99 21.05 -5.08 -10.83
N HIS A 100 20.70 -3.80 -10.83
CA HIS A 100 20.59 -2.95 -12.02
C HIS A 100 21.21 -1.60 -11.68
N TYR A 101 21.94 -1.03 -12.61
CA TYR A 101 22.70 0.20 -12.42
C TYR A 101 22.13 1.29 -13.31
N PHE A 102 21.89 2.46 -12.72
CA PHE A 102 21.17 3.55 -13.36
C PHE A 102 22.04 4.79 -13.60
N ASP A 103 23.35 4.72 -13.39
CA ASP A 103 24.28 5.87 -13.40
C ASP A 103 24.25 6.66 -14.72
N ASP A 104 24.21 6.01 -15.89
CA ASP A 104 24.02 6.69 -17.18
C ASP A 104 22.68 7.46 -17.23
N ILE A 105 21.58 6.80 -16.87
CA ILE A 105 20.21 7.37 -16.94
C ILE A 105 20.03 8.49 -15.92
N LEU A 106 20.64 8.37 -14.73
CA LEU A 106 20.68 9.43 -13.73
C LEU A 106 21.44 10.65 -14.24
N SER A 107 22.57 10.46 -14.92
CA SER A 107 23.33 11.54 -15.54
C SER A 107 22.49 12.28 -16.60
N ASP A 108 21.85 11.55 -17.51
CA ASP A 108 21.01 12.11 -18.58
C ASP A 108 19.80 12.89 -18.02
N LEU A 109 19.13 12.33 -17.00
CA LEU A 109 18.00 12.97 -16.32
C LEU A 109 18.42 14.05 -15.31
N LYS A 110 19.72 14.26 -15.08
CA LYS A 110 20.31 15.20 -14.10
C LYS A 110 19.85 14.94 -12.67
N LEU A 111 19.76 13.68 -12.30
CA LEU A 111 19.31 13.19 -11.00
C LEU A 111 20.49 12.69 -10.15
N THR A 112 20.30 12.70 -8.84
CA THR A 112 21.24 12.10 -7.88
C THR A 112 20.71 10.73 -7.41
N PRO A 113 21.57 9.84 -6.89
CA PRO A 113 21.11 8.58 -6.30
C PRO A 113 20.07 8.76 -5.18
N ASN A 114 20.13 9.89 -4.47
CA ASN A 114 19.15 10.24 -3.43
C ASN A 114 17.74 10.46 -3.99
N ASP A 115 17.60 10.81 -5.28
CA ASP A 115 16.31 11.04 -5.95
C ASP A 115 15.61 9.74 -6.38
N ILE A 116 16.37 8.63 -6.50
CA ILE A 116 15.85 7.29 -6.81
C ILE A 116 15.83 6.34 -5.60
N GLU A 117 16.15 6.82 -4.38
CA GLU A 117 15.94 6.00 -3.20
C GLU A 117 14.45 5.68 -3.01
N VAL A 118 14.14 4.40 -2.78
CA VAL A 118 12.77 3.91 -2.69
C VAL A 118 12.14 4.39 -1.37
N PRO A 119 11.10 5.25 -1.40
CA PRO A 119 10.49 5.77 -0.18
C PRO A 119 9.66 4.68 0.50
N ILE A 120 9.59 4.74 1.83
CA ILE A 120 8.75 3.86 2.64
C ILE A 120 7.51 4.65 3.08
N PRO A 121 6.31 4.32 2.56
CA PRO A 121 5.12 5.06 2.92
C PRO A 121 4.78 5.00 4.40
N LYS A 122 4.85 6.16 5.08
CA LYS A 122 4.68 6.24 6.54
C LYS A 122 3.29 5.80 7.02
N TYR A 123 2.32 5.72 6.11
CA TYR A 123 0.97 5.23 6.38
C TYR A 123 0.94 3.75 6.78
N PHE A 124 1.92 2.94 6.34
CA PHE A 124 2.07 1.53 6.75
C PHE A 124 2.00 1.37 8.28
N LEU A 125 2.61 2.30 9.01
CA LEU A 125 2.59 2.35 10.47
C LEU A 125 1.51 3.28 11.00
N ASN A 126 1.37 4.50 10.44
CA ASN A 126 0.50 5.54 11.00
C ASN A 126 -0.99 5.12 11.03
N GLU A 127 -1.52 4.51 9.97
CA GLU A 127 -2.94 4.10 9.91
C GLU A 127 -3.25 2.93 10.87
N ARG A 128 -2.25 2.09 11.14
CA ARG A 128 -2.35 0.93 12.03
C ARG A 128 -1.77 1.19 13.43
N ALA A 129 -1.37 2.43 13.74
CA ALA A 129 -0.57 2.76 14.92
C ALA A 129 -1.21 2.30 16.23
N LYS A 130 -2.53 2.44 16.37
CA LYS A 130 -3.26 1.96 17.56
C LYS A 130 -3.15 0.44 17.73
N ALA A 131 -3.39 -0.33 16.66
CA ALA A 131 -3.31 -1.79 16.70
C ALA A 131 -1.88 -2.27 16.97
N LEU A 132 -0.87 -1.60 16.40
CA LEU A 132 0.54 -1.89 16.65
C LEU A 132 0.94 -1.58 18.10
N GLN A 133 0.48 -0.46 18.67
CA GLN A 133 0.69 -0.12 20.07
C GLN A 133 0.02 -1.10 21.03
N ASP A 134 -1.22 -1.51 20.75
CA ASP A 134 -1.94 -2.46 21.59
C ASP A 134 -1.28 -3.87 21.53
N ARG A 135 -0.74 -4.27 20.38
CA ARG A 135 0.11 -5.47 20.23
C ARG A 135 1.45 -5.35 20.96
N GLU A 136 2.14 -4.21 20.88
CA GLU A 136 3.41 -3.97 21.61
C GLU A 136 3.18 -4.01 23.14
N LYS A 137 2.04 -3.49 23.64
CA LYS A 137 1.64 -3.61 25.05
C LYS A 137 1.40 -5.06 25.46
N LEU A 138 0.67 -5.84 24.66
CA LEU A 138 0.42 -7.26 24.93
C LEU A 138 1.73 -8.04 25.03
N LEU A 139 2.61 -7.89 24.04
CA LEU A 139 3.93 -8.51 24.04
C LEU A 139 4.76 -8.09 25.27
N GLY A 140 4.77 -6.79 25.60
CA GLY A 140 5.43 -6.27 26.79
C GLY A 140 4.90 -6.84 28.10
N GLN A 141 3.58 -7.05 28.22
CA GLN A 141 2.96 -7.68 29.38
C GLN A 141 3.32 -9.16 29.52
N ILE A 142 3.44 -9.89 28.40
CA ILE A 142 3.85 -11.30 28.43
C ILE A 142 5.33 -11.41 28.84
N LEU A 143 6.21 -10.62 28.22
CA LEU A 143 7.64 -10.58 28.57
C LEU A 143 7.87 -10.16 30.04
N ALA A 144 7.12 -9.18 30.54
CA ALA A 144 7.22 -8.77 31.95
C ALA A 144 6.82 -9.89 32.95
N LYS A 145 5.97 -10.85 32.56
CA LYS A 145 5.66 -12.04 33.38
C LYS A 145 6.78 -13.09 33.34
N MET A 146 7.57 -13.15 32.27
CA MET A 146 8.65 -14.13 32.08
C MET A 146 9.95 -13.75 32.82
N GLY A 147 10.11 -12.48 33.18
CA GLY A 147 11.35 -11.95 33.75
C GLY A 147 12.37 -11.54 32.68
N PRO A 148 13.56 -11.07 33.08
CA PRO A 148 14.65 -10.81 32.14
C PRO A 148 15.06 -12.10 31.43
N PRO A 149 15.31 -12.09 30.11
CA PRO A 149 15.90 -13.25 29.45
C PRO A 149 17.28 -13.53 30.06
N GLU A 150 17.60 -14.81 30.28
CA GLU A 150 18.98 -15.24 30.48
C GLU A 150 19.72 -15.03 29.16
N GLU A 151 20.40 -13.89 29.02
CA GLU A 151 21.26 -13.64 27.87
C GLU A 151 22.44 -14.61 27.91
N THR A 152 22.31 -15.73 27.19
CA THR A 152 23.45 -16.55 26.78
C THR A 152 24.28 -15.72 25.81
N VAL A 153 25.14 -14.86 26.35
CA VAL A 153 26.12 -14.11 25.59
C VAL A 153 26.96 -15.16 24.84
N GLU A 154 26.86 -15.18 23.51
CA GLU A 154 27.85 -15.84 22.68
C GLU A 154 29.18 -15.11 22.91
N GLU A 155 29.96 -15.59 23.89
CA GLU A 155 31.30 -15.08 24.13
C GLU A 155 32.06 -15.16 22.81
N VAL A 156 32.48 -14.02 22.29
CA VAL A 156 33.37 -13.96 21.13
C VAL A 156 34.73 -14.45 21.63
N THR A 157 34.91 -15.76 21.62
CA THR A 157 36.11 -16.44 22.10
C THR A 157 37.29 -16.02 21.23
N MET A 158 38.02 -15.00 21.65
CA MET A 158 39.29 -14.65 21.03
C MET A 158 40.26 -15.83 21.20
N SER A 159 41.03 -16.15 20.16
CA SER A 159 42.04 -17.21 20.30
C SER A 159 43.08 -16.80 21.35
N THR A 160 43.67 -17.79 22.02
CA THR A 160 44.76 -17.54 22.99
C THR A 160 45.94 -16.81 22.35
N GLU A 161 46.22 -17.09 21.07
CA GLU A 161 47.25 -16.41 20.28
C GLU A 161 46.93 -14.94 20.01
N GLU A 162 45.68 -14.60 19.66
CA GLU A 162 45.24 -13.21 19.49
C GLU A 162 45.24 -12.46 20.83
N ALA A 163 44.81 -13.10 21.92
CA ALA A 163 44.88 -12.53 23.26
C ALA A 163 46.33 -12.18 23.63
N VAL A 164 47.26 -13.13 23.48
CA VAL A 164 48.69 -12.92 23.74
C VAL A 164 49.27 -11.83 22.84
N ARG A 165 48.94 -11.83 21.54
CA ARG A 165 49.41 -10.81 20.58
C ARG A 165 48.93 -9.42 20.97
N ASN A 166 47.65 -9.28 21.33
CA ASN A 166 47.08 -8.02 21.80
C ASN A 166 47.75 -7.54 23.08
N ILE A 167 47.92 -8.40 24.09
CA ILE A 167 48.63 -8.08 25.34
C ILE A 167 50.06 -7.59 25.05
N GLN A 168 50.81 -8.28 24.18
CA GLN A 168 52.18 -7.89 23.80
C GLN A 168 52.24 -6.56 23.03
N VAL A 169 51.24 -6.25 22.20
CA VAL A 169 51.14 -4.95 21.51
C VAL A 169 50.81 -3.83 22.51
N HIS A 170 49.84 -4.06 23.40
CA HIS A 170 49.45 -3.08 24.42
C HIS A 170 50.57 -2.82 25.44
N GLU A 171 51.33 -3.83 25.88
CA GLU A 171 52.48 -3.63 26.78
C GLU A 171 53.63 -2.92 26.07
N ARG A 172 53.95 -3.26 24.81
CA ARG A 172 54.92 -2.47 24.01
C ARG A 172 54.49 -1.00 23.88
N ALA A 173 53.20 -0.74 23.65
CA ALA A 173 52.67 0.61 23.62
C ALA A 173 52.73 1.32 24.98
N ARG A 174 52.49 0.60 26.10
CA ARG A 174 52.63 1.15 27.47
C ARG A 174 54.08 1.51 27.77
N GLN A 175 55.01 0.61 27.50
CA GLN A 175 56.47 0.82 27.62
C GLN A 175 56.92 2.03 26.77
N GLY A 176 56.46 2.11 25.51
CA GLY A 176 56.73 3.24 24.63
C GLY A 176 56.26 4.58 25.19
N ARG A 177 55.01 4.65 25.69
CA ARG A 177 54.47 5.86 26.35
C ARG A 177 55.25 6.22 27.62
N LEU A 178 55.63 5.25 28.44
CA LEU A 178 56.39 5.49 29.67
C LEU A 178 57.78 6.04 29.36
N ARG A 179 58.51 5.42 28.42
CA ARG A 179 59.82 5.90 27.96
C ARG A 179 59.73 7.29 27.32
N ALA A 180 58.71 7.55 26.50
CA ALA A 180 58.50 8.87 25.90
C ALA A 180 58.20 9.96 26.95
N LYS A 181 57.43 9.64 28.01
CA LYS A 181 57.22 10.55 29.14
C LYS A 181 58.53 10.83 29.88
N PHE A 182 59.30 9.80 30.21
CA PHE A 182 60.57 9.92 30.92
C PHE A 182 61.62 10.73 30.13
N MET A 183 61.80 10.43 28.84
CA MET A 183 62.69 11.20 27.96
C MET A 183 62.25 12.65 27.77
N ARG A 184 60.94 12.93 27.81
CA ARG A 184 60.40 14.29 27.79
C ARG A 184 60.70 15.02 29.10
N GLU A 185 60.57 14.35 30.24
CA GLU A 185 60.90 14.91 31.55
C GLU A 185 62.39 15.23 31.65
N ILE A 186 63.29 14.33 31.21
CA ILE A 186 64.74 14.59 31.11
C ILE A 186 65.02 15.83 30.26
N ARG A 187 64.51 15.90 29.01
CA ARG A 187 64.72 17.09 28.15
C ARG A 187 64.22 18.39 28.78
N LEU A 188 63.10 18.33 29.49
CA LEU A 188 62.50 19.51 30.12
C LEU A 188 63.28 19.93 31.39
N GLN A 189 63.92 18.97 32.06
CA GLN A 189 64.88 19.19 33.14
C GLN A 189 66.18 19.80 32.59
N GLU A 190 66.79 19.21 31.56
CA GLU A 190 67.96 19.75 30.84
C GLU A 190 67.71 21.17 30.30
N GLU A 191 66.52 21.42 29.72
CA GLU A 191 66.14 22.75 29.23
C GLU A 191 65.98 23.75 30.39
N ARG A 192 65.41 23.34 31.54
CA ARG A 192 65.35 24.16 32.75
C ARG A 192 66.73 24.47 33.31
N GLU A 193 67.62 23.48 33.39
CA GLU A 193 68.97 23.63 33.90
C GLU A 193 69.81 24.53 32.97
N ARG A 194 69.70 24.35 31.65
CA ARG A 194 70.31 25.25 30.66
C ARG A 194 69.75 26.67 30.74
N LEU A 195 68.43 26.82 30.96
CA LEU A 195 67.80 28.12 31.16
C LEU A 195 68.15 28.76 32.51
N ALA A 196 68.44 27.98 33.54
CA ALA A 196 68.89 28.46 34.85
C ALA A 196 70.36 28.90 34.80
N ALA A 197 71.24 28.09 34.19
CA ALA A 197 72.63 28.44 33.93
C ALA A 197 72.77 29.73 33.09
N ASN A 198 71.85 29.95 32.14
CA ASN A 198 71.79 31.16 31.32
C ASN A 198 70.96 32.31 31.94
N ARG A 199 70.50 32.21 33.19
CA ARG A 199 69.73 33.27 33.88
C ARG A 199 70.45 33.77 35.13
N GLY A 200 71.20 34.86 34.95
CA GLY A 200 71.28 35.88 36.01
C GLY A 200 69.89 36.43 36.34
N ALA A 201 69.74 37.03 37.52
CA ALA A 201 68.45 37.49 38.03
C ALA A 201 67.73 38.43 37.03
N PRO A 202 66.47 38.16 36.66
CA PRO A 202 65.80 38.93 35.62
C PRO A 202 65.17 40.21 36.19
N THR A 203 65.93 41.31 36.24
CA THR A 203 65.35 42.66 36.20
C THR A 203 64.94 42.97 34.76
N LEU A 204 63.95 42.22 34.24
CA LEU A 204 63.39 42.52 32.94
C LEU A 204 62.53 43.79 33.08
N ASP A 205 63.01 44.88 32.52
CA ASP A 205 62.33 46.18 32.53
C ASP A 205 60.85 46.05 32.10
N ASN A 206 59.99 46.84 32.74
CA ASN A 206 58.54 46.73 32.60
C ASN A 206 58.06 47.04 31.18
N GLU A 207 58.71 47.96 30.46
CA GLU A 207 58.37 48.25 29.06
C GLU A 207 58.76 47.08 28.15
N LEU A 208 59.97 46.54 28.34
CA LEU A 208 60.43 45.32 27.65
C LEU A 208 59.56 44.10 27.93
N ALA A 209 59.06 43.95 29.17
CA ALA A 209 58.10 42.91 29.55
C ALA A 209 56.75 43.11 28.83
N ALA A 210 56.21 44.35 28.85
CA ALA A 210 54.96 44.70 28.19
C ALA A 210 55.04 44.47 26.66
N VAL A 211 56.12 44.88 25.99
CA VAL A 211 56.34 44.64 24.55
C VAL A 211 56.37 43.14 24.23
N ARG A 212 57.02 42.31 25.06
CA ARG A 212 57.03 40.85 24.88
C ARG A 212 55.64 40.23 25.05
N ILE A 213 54.90 40.63 26.07
CA ILE A 213 53.51 40.18 26.31
C ILE A 213 52.61 40.59 25.13
N GLN A 214 52.68 41.85 24.70
CA GLN A 214 51.91 42.34 23.54
C GLN A 214 52.28 41.60 22.25
N LYS A 215 53.57 41.33 21.99
CA LYS A 215 54.02 40.55 20.81
C LYS A 215 53.42 39.13 20.82
N ILE A 216 53.45 38.46 21.97
CA ILE A 216 52.88 37.11 22.12
C ILE A 216 51.37 37.15 21.94
N TRP A 217 50.68 38.10 22.58
CA TRP A 217 49.22 38.24 22.50
C TRP A 217 48.74 38.61 21.09
N LYS A 218 49.36 39.60 20.44
CA LYS A 218 49.06 39.97 19.04
C LYS A 218 49.27 38.78 18.11
N GLY A 219 50.38 38.05 18.27
CA GLY A 219 50.65 36.82 17.51
C GLY A 219 49.63 35.71 17.76
N TYR A 220 49.20 35.49 19.01
CA TYR A 220 48.15 34.52 19.34
C TYR A 220 46.80 34.92 18.75
N SER A 221 46.41 36.19 18.90
CA SER A 221 45.16 36.75 18.40
C SER A 221 45.06 36.63 16.88
N VAL A 222 46.10 37.04 16.14
CA VAL A 222 46.18 36.89 14.68
C VAL A 222 46.14 35.42 14.25
N ARG A 223 46.91 34.53 14.90
CA ARG A 223 46.87 33.09 14.57
C ARG A 223 45.49 32.47 14.86
N LYS A 224 44.82 32.88 15.93
CA LYS A 224 43.46 32.42 16.26
C LYS A 224 42.44 32.91 15.22
N ARG A 225 42.58 34.16 14.75
CA ARG A 225 41.74 34.72 13.67
C ARG A 225 41.98 33.98 12.35
N ILE A 226 43.23 33.86 11.90
CA ILE A 226 43.60 33.13 10.67
C ILE A 226 43.14 31.67 10.72
N LYS A 227 43.28 31.00 11.88
CA LYS A 227 42.76 29.64 12.05
C LYS A 227 41.24 29.59 11.86
N LYS A 228 40.49 30.54 12.42
CA LYS A 228 39.03 30.62 12.23
C LYS A 228 38.65 30.97 10.79
N GLU A 229 39.31 31.96 10.18
CA GLU A 229 39.10 32.35 8.77
C GLU A 229 39.32 31.14 7.84
N ARG A 230 40.36 30.33 8.09
CA ARG A 230 40.62 29.07 7.36
C ARG A 230 39.58 27.99 7.66
N GLU A 231 39.11 27.85 8.90
CA GLU A 231 38.02 26.92 9.25
C GLU A 231 36.72 27.32 8.54
N ASP A 232 36.36 28.60 8.56
CA ASP A 232 35.20 29.17 7.87
C ASP A 232 35.31 28.99 6.33
N GLU A 233 36.50 29.17 5.74
CA GLU A 233 36.78 28.93 4.31
C GLU A 233 36.68 27.45 3.93
N MET A 234 37.25 26.54 4.73
CA MET A 234 37.16 25.10 4.49
C MET A 234 35.72 24.58 4.60
N ILE A 235 34.90 25.18 5.48
CA ILE A 235 33.46 24.93 5.56
C ILE A 235 32.74 25.48 4.31
N PHE A 236 33.07 26.69 3.87
CA PHE A 236 32.48 27.31 2.67
C PHE A 236 32.75 26.49 1.39
N ILE A 237 33.98 25.99 1.22
CA ILE A 237 34.39 25.13 0.09
C ILE A 237 33.88 23.67 0.26
N ARG A 238 33.16 23.37 1.36
CA ARG A 238 32.65 22.03 1.73
C ARG A 238 33.73 20.95 1.92
N MET A 239 34.96 21.36 2.23
CA MET A 239 36.06 20.47 2.61
C MET A 239 36.03 20.08 4.10
N THR A 240 35.17 20.72 4.90
CA THR A 240 34.92 20.38 6.30
C THR A 240 33.45 20.64 6.62
N GLU A 241 32.83 19.79 7.44
CA GLU A 241 31.44 20.01 7.84
C GLU A 241 31.32 21.19 8.82
N PRO A 242 30.25 22.01 8.73
CA PRO A 242 30.00 23.05 9.72
C PRO A 242 29.74 22.43 11.11
N PRO A 243 30.18 23.07 12.20
CA PRO A 243 29.95 22.55 13.54
C PRO A 243 28.45 22.42 13.84
N LEU A 244 28.07 21.31 14.48
CA LEU A 244 26.68 21.07 14.88
C LEU A 244 26.17 22.23 15.75
N PRO A 245 24.97 22.78 15.49
CA PRO A 245 24.49 23.96 16.19
C PRO A 245 24.24 23.67 17.68
N ASN A 246 24.64 24.62 18.53
CA ASN A 246 24.60 24.55 20.00
C ASN A 246 23.26 24.12 20.63
N ASN A 247 22.15 24.22 19.89
CA ASN A 247 20.87 23.65 20.27
C ASN A 247 20.25 22.93 19.07
N SER A 248 20.35 21.60 19.06
CA SER A 248 19.81 20.74 18.00
C SER A 248 18.32 21.01 17.72
N LYS A 249 17.52 21.35 18.74
CA LYS A 249 16.07 21.61 18.61
C LYS A 249 15.72 22.80 17.70
N ASN A 250 16.69 23.68 17.42
CA ASN A 250 16.49 24.85 16.55
C ASN A 250 16.90 24.62 15.08
N THR A 251 17.37 23.42 14.70
CA THR A 251 17.70 23.12 13.32
C THR A 251 16.49 23.20 12.38
N PRO A 252 16.69 23.53 11.08
CA PRO A 252 15.63 23.45 10.08
C PRO A 252 14.98 22.06 10.01
N GLN A 253 15.77 20.98 10.16
CA GLN A 253 15.27 19.60 10.22
C GLN A 253 14.26 19.41 11.37
N ASN A 254 14.66 19.68 12.63
CA ASN A 254 13.76 19.52 13.78
C ASN A 254 12.51 20.41 13.71
N ARG A 255 12.58 21.57 13.05
CA ARG A 255 11.41 22.41 12.77
C ARG A 255 10.49 21.78 11.72
N ALA A 256 11.04 21.14 10.68
CA ALA A 256 10.29 20.38 9.70
C ALA A 256 9.62 19.16 10.35
N ASP A 257 10.35 18.36 11.12
CA ASP A 257 9.84 17.16 11.81
C ASP A 257 8.73 17.50 12.81
N LYS A 258 8.88 18.60 13.55
CA LYS A 258 7.82 19.12 14.42
C LYS A 258 6.58 19.55 13.62
N THR A 259 6.78 20.21 12.47
CA THR A 259 5.68 20.63 11.59
C THR A 259 4.94 19.42 11.00
N ALA A 260 5.67 18.41 10.52
CA ALA A 260 5.13 17.16 10.02
C ALA A 260 4.34 16.41 11.10
N SER A 261 4.89 16.34 12.31
CA SER A 261 4.23 15.70 13.46
C SER A 261 2.92 16.41 13.83
N MET A 262 2.91 17.75 13.86
CA MET A 262 1.68 18.52 14.08
C MET A 262 0.63 18.30 12.97
N ARG A 263 1.06 18.25 11.69
CA ARG A 263 0.16 17.96 10.55
C ARG A 263 -0.51 16.59 10.67
N ARG A 264 0.18 15.56 11.16
CA ARG A 264 -0.41 14.23 11.42
C ARG A 264 -1.48 14.25 12.51
N VAL A 265 -1.34 15.09 13.54
CA VAL A 265 -2.40 15.31 14.53
C VAL A 265 -3.62 15.98 13.86
N THR A 266 -3.39 17.05 13.09
CA THR A 266 -4.45 17.74 12.33
C THR A 266 -5.17 16.82 11.34
N GLN A 267 -4.48 15.87 10.69
CA GLN A 267 -5.10 14.83 9.85
C GLN A 267 -6.11 13.99 10.63
N ALA A 268 -5.73 13.51 11.82
CA ALA A 268 -6.62 12.73 12.68
C ALA A 268 -7.82 13.56 13.20
N ASP A 269 -7.64 14.87 13.40
CA ASP A 269 -8.72 15.78 13.76
C ASP A 269 -9.70 15.98 12.58
N HIS A 270 -9.19 16.31 11.40
CA HIS A 270 -9.99 16.52 10.20
C HIS A 270 -10.72 15.26 9.73
N GLU A 271 -10.11 14.08 9.87
CA GLU A 271 -10.76 12.81 9.54
C GLU A 271 -11.94 12.52 10.49
N ARG A 272 -11.81 12.85 11.78
CA ARG A 272 -12.91 12.77 12.75
C ARG A 272 -14.00 13.81 12.49
N GLU A 273 -13.65 15.03 12.08
CA GLU A 273 -14.63 16.03 11.65
C GLU A 273 -15.36 15.60 10.38
N TYR A 274 -14.65 15.06 9.39
CA TYR A 274 -15.21 14.54 8.13
C TYR A 274 -16.20 13.41 8.37
N HIS A 275 -15.86 12.40 9.17
CA HIS A 275 -16.80 11.33 9.51
C HIS A 275 -18.06 11.83 10.22
N LYS A 276 -17.95 12.85 11.09
CA LYS A 276 -19.13 13.50 11.69
C LYS A 276 -19.95 14.27 10.65
N ALA A 277 -19.28 14.95 9.72
CA ALA A 277 -19.94 15.69 8.64
C ALA A 277 -20.69 14.75 7.68
N LEU A 278 -20.12 13.58 7.34
CA LEU A 278 -20.80 12.56 6.51
C LEU A 278 -22.17 12.15 7.09
N VAL A 279 -22.25 11.94 8.40
CA VAL A 279 -23.51 11.59 9.10
C VAL A 279 -24.43 12.80 9.17
N THR A 280 -23.92 13.92 9.69
CA THR A 280 -24.71 15.14 9.93
C THR A 280 -25.30 15.72 8.64
N ILE A 281 -24.58 15.63 7.51
CA ILE A 281 -25.08 16.08 6.20
C ILE A 281 -26.09 15.07 5.64
N LYS A 282 -25.84 13.76 5.76
CA LYS A 282 -26.81 12.73 5.33
C LYS A 282 -28.16 12.90 6.06
N ASP A 283 -28.14 13.06 7.38
CA ASP A 283 -29.35 13.22 8.18
C ASP A 283 -30.11 14.49 7.76
N LYS A 284 -29.41 15.62 7.59
CA LYS A 284 -30.02 16.88 7.11
C LYS A 284 -30.61 16.76 5.70
N LEU A 285 -29.94 16.07 4.77
CA LEU A 285 -30.47 15.83 3.42
C LEU A 285 -31.75 14.99 3.48
N ARG A 286 -31.76 13.93 4.31
CA ARG A 286 -32.91 13.06 4.51
C ARG A 286 -34.10 13.77 5.16
N ASP A 287 -33.85 14.72 6.05
CA ASP A 287 -34.90 15.50 6.72
C ASP A 287 -35.44 16.66 5.86
N VAL A 288 -34.58 17.29 5.03
CA VAL A 288 -34.94 18.48 4.22
C VAL A 288 -35.34 18.11 2.79
N GLU A 289 -34.49 17.40 2.04
CA GLU A 289 -34.74 17.06 0.64
C GLU A 289 -35.50 15.73 0.51
N GLY A 290 -35.44 14.87 1.54
CA GLY A 290 -36.03 13.53 1.51
C GLY A 290 -37.56 13.46 1.34
N PRO A 291 -38.37 14.34 1.96
CA PRO A 291 -39.81 14.41 1.71
C PRO A 291 -40.12 14.71 0.24
N ASP A 292 -39.48 15.74 -0.32
CA ASP A 292 -39.69 16.21 -1.69
C ASP A 292 -39.24 15.15 -2.73
N MET A 293 -38.08 14.52 -2.49
CA MET A 293 -37.61 13.37 -3.28
C MET A 293 -38.61 12.22 -3.28
N LYS A 294 -39.20 11.91 -2.10
CA LYS A 294 -40.17 10.83 -1.95
C LYS A 294 -41.46 11.13 -2.70
N GLU A 295 -42.01 12.34 -2.55
CA GLU A 295 -43.23 12.77 -3.24
C GLU A 295 -43.04 12.74 -4.76
N THR A 296 -41.95 13.33 -5.25
CA THR A 296 -41.60 13.34 -6.68
C THR A 296 -41.51 11.92 -7.26
N MET A 297 -40.81 11.00 -6.59
CA MET A 297 -40.74 9.60 -7.05
C MET A 297 -42.09 8.88 -6.98
N GLN A 298 -42.89 9.12 -5.94
CA GLN A 298 -44.23 8.52 -5.83
C GLN A 298 -45.12 8.97 -6.98
N ASP A 299 -45.14 10.27 -7.30
CA ASP A 299 -46.01 10.81 -8.34
C ASP A 299 -45.56 10.42 -9.74
N GLN A 300 -44.25 10.35 -10.03
CA GLN A 300 -43.75 9.78 -11.29
C GLN A 300 -44.16 8.30 -11.45
N ILE A 301 -44.09 7.49 -10.38
CA ILE A 301 -44.53 6.08 -10.44
C ILE A 301 -46.06 5.97 -10.56
N ARG A 302 -46.83 6.86 -9.93
CA ARG A 302 -48.30 6.93 -10.09
C ARG A 302 -48.68 7.32 -11.51
N GLN A 303 -47.99 8.29 -12.10
CA GLN A 303 -48.16 8.68 -13.50
C GLN A 303 -47.89 7.48 -14.42
N TRP A 304 -46.77 6.77 -14.22
CA TRP A 304 -46.48 5.54 -14.97
C TRP A 304 -47.56 4.46 -14.82
N PHE A 305 -48.16 4.28 -13.62
CA PHE A 305 -49.29 3.36 -13.43
C PHE A 305 -50.53 3.77 -14.21
N LEU A 306 -50.79 5.08 -14.36
CA LEU A 306 -51.93 5.61 -15.12
C LEU A 306 -51.69 5.47 -16.62
N GLU A 307 -50.55 5.91 -17.13
CA GLU A 307 -50.18 5.81 -18.56
C GLU A 307 -50.19 4.35 -19.04
N CYS A 308 -49.61 3.42 -18.27
CA CYS A 308 -49.67 1.99 -18.59
C CYS A 308 -51.11 1.43 -18.55
N ARG A 309 -51.96 1.94 -17.66
CA ARG A 309 -53.38 1.53 -17.57
C ARG A 309 -54.18 2.05 -18.76
N ASP A 310 -53.96 3.29 -19.17
CA ASP A 310 -54.72 3.92 -20.24
C ASP A 310 -54.32 3.34 -21.62
N ALA A 311 -53.04 2.95 -21.78
CA ALA A 311 -52.58 2.21 -22.96
C ALA A 311 -53.04 0.74 -23.01
N THR A 312 -53.02 0.01 -21.89
CA THR A 312 -53.22 -1.47 -21.88
C THR A 312 -54.53 -1.97 -21.27
N GLY A 313 -55.31 -1.09 -20.64
CA GLY A 313 -56.54 -1.43 -19.91
C GLY A 313 -56.34 -2.19 -18.59
N LYS A 314 -55.09 -2.38 -18.14
CA LYS A 314 -54.71 -3.07 -16.89
C LYS A 314 -53.53 -2.36 -16.23
N PHE A 315 -53.42 -2.46 -14.90
CA PHE A 315 -52.23 -1.99 -14.20
C PHE A 315 -51.02 -2.92 -14.49
N PRO A 316 -49.82 -2.35 -14.73
CA PRO A 316 -48.60 -3.12 -14.99
C PRO A 316 -48.18 -3.97 -13.77
N ASP A 317 -47.21 -4.87 -13.95
CA ASP A 317 -46.54 -5.54 -12.84
C ASP A 317 -45.25 -4.77 -12.48
N PHE A 318 -45.05 -4.52 -11.18
CA PHE A 318 -43.94 -3.70 -10.70
C PHE A 318 -42.62 -4.51 -10.73
N PRO A 319 -41.52 -3.99 -11.31
CA PRO A 319 -40.26 -4.74 -11.46
C PRO A 319 -39.74 -5.31 -10.14
N PRO A 320 -39.18 -6.54 -10.10
CA PRO A 320 -38.65 -7.12 -8.86
C PRO A 320 -37.42 -6.34 -8.35
N GLU A 321 -37.15 -6.44 -7.05
CA GLU A 321 -35.98 -5.77 -6.42
C GLU A 321 -34.66 -6.26 -7.04
N ASP A 322 -34.58 -7.55 -7.36
CA ASP A 322 -33.42 -8.21 -7.99
C ASP A 322 -33.08 -7.67 -9.40
N GLU A 323 -34.01 -6.97 -10.07
CA GLU A 323 -33.82 -6.36 -11.40
C GLU A 323 -33.63 -4.84 -11.34
N GLY A 324 -33.64 -4.23 -10.15
CA GLY A 324 -33.41 -2.79 -9.95
C GLY A 324 -34.66 -1.96 -9.66
N GLY A 325 -35.84 -2.57 -9.49
CA GLY A 325 -37.06 -1.88 -9.04
C GLY A 325 -37.46 -0.70 -9.94
N SER A 326 -37.83 0.44 -9.36
CA SER A 326 -38.19 1.65 -10.13
C SER A 326 -37.04 2.30 -10.91
N ALA A 327 -35.77 1.92 -10.68
CA ALA A 327 -34.67 2.44 -11.50
C ALA A 327 -34.77 2.04 -12.98
N LEU A 328 -35.53 0.98 -13.30
CA LEU A 328 -35.91 0.62 -14.67
C LEU A 328 -37.08 1.45 -15.23
N ILE A 329 -37.91 2.05 -14.37
CA ILE A 329 -39.00 2.96 -14.75
C ILE A 329 -38.45 4.37 -15.03
N PHE A 330 -37.40 4.78 -14.29
CA PHE A 330 -36.75 6.09 -14.44
C PHE A 330 -35.66 6.14 -15.53
N LYS A 331 -35.23 5.00 -16.07
CA LYS A 331 -34.49 5.00 -17.34
C LYS A 331 -35.50 5.18 -18.46
N GLU A 332 -35.54 6.37 -19.05
CA GLU A 332 -36.35 6.65 -20.24
C GLU A 332 -36.13 5.54 -21.29
N LYS A 333 -37.23 4.85 -21.61
CA LYS A 333 -37.32 3.92 -22.74
C LYS A 333 -38.30 4.50 -23.73
N ASP A 334 -37.93 4.47 -25.01
CA ASP A 334 -38.83 4.87 -26.10
C ASP A 334 -40.14 4.08 -26.03
N PRO A 335 -41.31 4.72 -26.27
CA PRO A 335 -42.62 4.07 -26.21
C PRO A 335 -42.73 2.78 -27.03
N ALA A 336 -41.96 2.69 -28.13
CA ALA A 336 -41.92 1.53 -29.03
C ALA A 336 -41.36 0.24 -28.38
N GLU A 337 -40.46 0.33 -27.38
CA GLU A 337 -39.94 -0.88 -26.71
C GLU A 337 -40.94 -1.50 -25.73
N MET A 338 -41.78 -0.67 -25.09
CA MET A 338 -42.83 -1.18 -24.19
C MET A 338 -43.90 -1.97 -24.95
N GLU A 339 -44.26 -1.55 -26.17
CA GLU A 339 -45.17 -2.32 -27.02
C GLU A 339 -44.60 -3.69 -27.40
N ALA A 340 -43.31 -3.77 -27.72
CA ALA A 340 -42.64 -5.02 -28.10
C ALA A 340 -42.61 -6.04 -26.93
N GLU A 341 -42.34 -5.59 -25.70
CA GLU A 341 -42.30 -6.50 -24.54
C GLU A 341 -43.70 -6.96 -24.09
N LEU A 342 -44.73 -6.12 -24.28
CA LEU A 342 -46.12 -6.46 -24.02
C LEU A 342 -46.69 -7.46 -25.03
N GLN A 343 -46.31 -7.37 -26.31
CA GLN A 343 -46.68 -8.37 -27.31
C GLN A 343 -46.03 -9.73 -27.01
N GLY A 344 -44.78 -9.75 -26.56
CA GLY A 344 -44.06 -10.99 -26.21
C GLY A 344 -44.65 -11.78 -25.03
N LYS A 345 -45.30 -11.10 -24.07
CA LYS A 345 -45.91 -11.75 -22.88
C LYS A 345 -47.38 -12.18 -23.09
N GLY A 346 -47.96 -11.90 -24.27
CA GLY A 346 -49.34 -12.26 -24.61
C GLY A 346 -49.57 -13.75 -24.95
N GLU A 347 -48.54 -14.47 -25.40
CA GLU A 347 -48.69 -15.81 -26.01
C GLU A 347 -47.97 -16.96 -25.29
N GLU A 348 -48.08 -17.09 -23.96
CA GLU A 348 -47.69 -18.36 -23.32
C GLU A 348 -48.58 -18.84 -22.15
N LYS A 349 -49.72 -19.46 -22.50
CA LYS A 349 -50.34 -20.62 -21.79
C LYS A 349 -51.58 -21.18 -22.51
N GLY A 350 -51.38 -22.05 -23.52
CA GLY A 350 -52.50 -22.60 -24.32
C GLY A 350 -52.28 -23.89 -25.13
N LYS A 351 -52.05 -25.04 -24.47
CA LYS A 351 -52.25 -26.42 -25.01
C LYS A 351 -51.64 -26.82 -26.39
N LYS A 352 -50.41 -27.32 -26.33
CA LYS A 352 -49.97 -28.67 -26.79
C LYS A 352 -51.03 -29.62 -27.45
N LYS A 353 -51.05 -29.76 -28.79
CA LYS A 353 -51.08 -31.05 -29.57
C LYS A 353 -51.35 -30.91 -31.10
N GLY A 354 -50.55 -31.61 -31.94
CA GLY A 354 -50.83 -32.00 -33.35
C GLY A 354 -50.04 -31.22 -34.42
N LYS A 355 -49.00 -31.79 -35.08
CA LYS A 355 -49.00 -32.52 -36.40
C LYS A 355 -49.74 -31.74 -37.53
N LYS A 356 -49.27 -31.60 -38.78
CA LYS A 356 -48.11 -32.09 -39.56
C LYS A 356 -48.05 -31.27 -40.90
N SER A 357 -47.03 -31.25 -41.77
CA SER A 357 -45.54 -31.22 -41.66
C SER A 357 -44.90 -31.33 -43.06
N GLY A 358 -43.92 -30.49 -43.46
CA GLY A 358 -43.05 -30.82 -44.60
C GLY A 358 -42.16 -29.68 -45.14
N LYS A 359 -41.06 -29.94 -45.89
CA LYS A 359 -40.37 -31.22 -46.19
C LYS A 359 -39.07 -30.97 -46.98
N LYS A 360 -37.91 -31.39 -46.44
CA LYS A 360 -36.82 -32.14 -47.12
C LYS A 360 -35.70 -32.39 -46.09
N LYS A 361 -35.43 -33.66 -45.76
CA LYS A 361 -34.44 -34.58 -46.40
C LYS A 361 -32.99 -34.26 -45.99
N ASP A 362 -32.17 -35.21 -45.59
CA ASP A 362 -32.44 -36.57 -45.09
C ASP A 362 -31.21 -37.02 -44.29
N LYS A 363 -31.38 -37.74 -43.17
CA LYS A 363 -30.26 -38.10 -42.26
C LYS A 363 -30.25 -39.61 -42.02
N LYS A 364 -29.21 -40.31 -42.49
CA LYS A 364 -28.94 -41.74 -42.22
C LYS A 364 -27.46 -42.05 -42.53
N LYS A 365 -26.78 -42.95 -41.81
CA LYS A 365 -27.13 -43.65 -40.56
C LYS A 365 -25.86 -44.15 -39.84
N ASP A 366 -26.01 -44.36 -38.53
CA ASP A 366 -25.15 -45.16 -37.63
C ASP A 366 -24.33 -46.29 -38.29
N LYS A 367 -23.05 -46.43 -37.91
CA LYS A 367 -22.64 -47.45 -36.89
C LYS A 367 -21.13 -47.50 -36.59
N LYS A 368 -20.86 -47.59 -35.28
CA LYS A 368 -19.99 -48.58 -34.61
C LYS A 368 -18.47 -48.54 -34.87
N ASP A 369 -17.74 -48.28 -33.79
CA ASP A 369 -16.28 -48.36 -33.67
C ASP A 369 -15.68 -49.73 -34.01
N LYS A 370 -14.59 -49.72 -34.79
CA LYS A 370 -13.36 -50.49 -34.47
C LYS A 370 -12.14 -50.05 -35.30
N LYS A 371 -11.14 -49.51 -34.58
CA LYS A 371 -9.71 -49.85 -34.65
C LYS A 371 -8.97 -49.72 -36.01
N GLY A 372 -8.09 -48.71 -36.14
CA GLY A 372 -6.79 -48.93 -36.81
C GLY A 372 -6.13 -47.79 -37.60
N LYS A 373 -4.97 -47.34 -37.09
CA LYS A 373 -3.67 -47.19 -37.81
C LYS A 373 -3.46 -46.05 -38.84
N LYS A 374 -2.45 -45.22 -38.54
CA LYS A 374 -1.54 -44.46 -39.44
C LYS A 374 -2.14 -43.61 -40.59
N GLY A 375 -2.36 -42.33 -40.27
CA GLY A 375 -1.69 -41.16 -40.86
C GLY A 375 -1.47 -41.01 -42.37
N LYS A 376 -1.91 -39.87 -42.91
CA LYS A 376 -1.22 -39.15 -44.00
C LYS A 376 -1.36 -37.63 -43.87
N LYS A 377 -0.25 -36.96 -44.17
CA LYS A 377 0.10 -35.54 -44.04
C LYS A 377 -0.79 -34.57 -44.84
N GLY A 378 -1.04 -33.40 -44.25
CA GLY A 378 -1.43 -32.11 -44.87
C GLY A 378 -1.62 -31.11 -43.71
N LYS A 379 -0.80 -30.08 -43.47
CA LYS A 379 -0.31 -28.97 -44.32
C LYS A 379 -1.50 -28.15 -44.84
N GLY A 380 -1.79 -26.93 -44.36
CA GLY A 380 -1.18 -26.12 -43.29
C GLY A 380 -1.85 -24.72 -43.26
N GLY A 381 -1.47 -23.85 -42.30
CA GLY A 381 -2.03 -22.49 -42.12
C GLY A 381 -3.16 -22.44 -41.08
N ASP A 382 -3.21 -21.48 -40.15
CA ASP A 382 -2.26 -20.42 -39.79
C ASP A 382 -2.13 -20.38 -38.26
N ASP A 383 -0.91 -20.45 -37.75
CA ASP A 383 -0.59 -19.94 -36.41
C ASP A 383 -0.19 -18.47 -36.60
N GLU A 384 -0.78 -17.54 -35.84
CA GLU A 384 -0.29 -16.16 -35.79
C GLU A 384 1.12 -16.19 -35.19
N GLU A 385 2.14 -15.94 -36.01
CA GLU A 385 3.52 -15.82 -35.54
C GLU A 385 3.60 -14.68 -34.51
N GLU A 386 3.86 -15.00 -33.24
CA GLU A 386 4.24 -13.99 -32.25
C GLU A 386 5.49 -13.26 -32.77
N GLU A 387 5.33 -11.99 -33.17
CA GLU A 387 6.45 -11.19 -33.69
C GLU A 387 7.63 -11.22 -32.70
N PRO A 388 8.84 -11.66 -33.10
CA PRO A 388 9.93 -11.86 -32.17
C PRO A 388 10.44 -10.50 -31.64
N GLY A 389 10.31 -10.30 -30.33
CA GLY A 389 10.82 -9.14 -29.60
C GLY A 389 10.29 -9.11 -28.15
N PHE A 390 10.81 -8.19 -27.34
CA PHE A 390 10.30 -7.92 -25.99
C PHE A 390 8.97 -7.18 -26.05
N LYS A 391 8.00 -7.64 -25.25
CA LYS A 391 6.73 -6.95 -25.01
C LYS A 391 6.42 -6.97 -23.51
N MET A 392 6.19 -5.80 -22.95
CA MET A 392 5.84 -5.62 -21.53
C MET A 392 4.53 -6.33 -21.20
N GLN A 393 4.47 -6.97 -20.03
CA GLN A 393 3.27 -7.67 -19.55
C GLN A 393 2.15 -6.67 -19.22
N PRO A 394 0.87 -7.08 -19.31
CA PRO A 394 -0.26 -6.26 -18.87
C PRO A 394 -0.15 -5.88 -17.38
N SER A 395 -0.32 -4.60 -17.07
CA SER A 395 -0.30 -4.10 -15.68
C SER A 395 -1.62 -4.33 -14.95
N ASN A 396 -1.53 -4.74 -13.69
CA ASN A 396 -2.66 -4.78 -12.74
C ASN A 396 -2.95 -3.42 -12.08
N PHE A 397 -2.08 -2.42 -12.27
CA PHE A 397 -2.15 -1.13 -11.59
C PHE A 397 -2.41 0.06 -12.50
N ILE A 398 -2.09 0.00 -13.82
CA ILE A 398 -2.38 1.10 -14.77
C ILE A 398 -3.85 1.56 -14.68
N GLY A 399 -4.81 0.62 -14.58
CA GLY A 399 -6.23 0.97 -14.41
C GLY A 399 -6.50 1.82 -13.16
N THR A 400 -5.96 1.43 -12.00
CA THR A 400 -6.06 2.19 -10.74
C THR A 400 -5.38 3.56 -10.81
N VAL A 401 -4.25 3.65 -11.54
CA VAL A 401 -3.55 4.92 -11.80
C VAL A 401 -4.39 5.84 -12.69
N GLN A 402 -5.01 5.30 -13.74
CA GLN A 402 -5.89 6.01 -14.66
C GLN A 402 -7.17 6.48 -13.96
N GLU A 403 -7.86 5.61 -13.22
CA GLU A 403 -9.03 5.94 -12.39
C GLU A 403 -8.74 7.15 -11.49
N SER A 404 -7.63 7.10 -10.74
CA SER A 404 -7.22 8.19 -9.85
C SER A 404 -6.89 9.50 -10.58
N SER A 405 -6.30 9.42 -11.78
CA SER A 405 -5.99 10.59 -12.61
C SER A 405 -7.27 11.23 -13.18
N THR A 406 -8.26 10.41 -13.55
CA THR A 406 -9.59 10.92 -13.98
C THR A 406 -10.36 11.56 -12.83
N GLU A 407 -10.32 10.99 -11.61
CA GLU A 407 -10.91 11.60 -10.42
C GLU A 407 -10.24 12.94 -10.08
N TYR A 408 -8.91 13.01 -10.14
CA TYR A 408 -8.18 14.26 -9.96
C TYR A 408 -8.57 15.33 -10.99
N THR A 409 -8.61 14.94 -12.27
CA THR A 409 -8.90 15.86 -13.38
C THR A 409 -10.32 16.40 -13.32
N SER A 410 -11.30 15.56 -12.97
CA SER A 410 -12.71 15.94 -12.90
C SER A 410 -13.11 16.68 -11.61
N VAL A 411 -12.54 16.32 -10.45
CA VAL A 411 -12.98 16.85 -9.15
C VAL A 411 -12.07 17.96 -8.62
N TRP A 412 -10.75 17.89 -8.87
CA TRP A 412 -9.74 18.64 -8.12
C TRP A 412 -8.90 19.62 -8.95
N LYS A 413 -8.68 19.36 -10.25
CA LYS A 413 -7.76 20.15 -11.09
C LYS A 413 -8.15 21.63 -11.21
N GLU A 414 -9.44 21.93 -11.36
CA GLU A 414 -9.97 23.29 -11.56
C GLU A 414 -10.68 23.86 -10.32
N ARG A 415 -10.65 23.14 -9.19
CA ARG A 415 -11.40 23.50 -7.97
C ARG A 415 -10.68 24.61 -7.20
N ASN A 416 -11.29 25.79 -7.11
CA ASN A 416 -10.74 26.90 -6.33
C ASN A 416 -10.85 26.62 -4.81
N GLU A 417 -9.70 26.62 -4.13
CA GLU A 417 -9.58 26.46 -2.67
C GLU A 417 -8.99 27.68 -1.94
N GLU A 418 -8.93 28.86 -2.57
CA GLU A 418 -8.35 30.09 -1.98
C GLU A 418 -8.91 30.40 -0.58
N ASN A 419 -10.19 30.14 -0.35
CA ASN A 419 -10.85 30.36 0.95
C ASN A 419 -10.72 29.19 1.94
N ASN A 420 -10.20 28.01 1.51
CA ASN A 420 -10.03 26.82 2.35
C ASN A 420 -8.61 26.74 2.96
N PHE A 421 -8.15 27.82 3.59
CA PHE A 421 -6.84 27.90 4.26
C PHE A 421 -6.63 26.79 5.30
N ASN A 422 -7.69 26.43 6.02
CA ASN A 422 -7.68 25.37 7.03
C ASN A 422 -7.74 23.97 6.45
N GLN A 423 -7.90 23.80 5.13
CA GLN A 423 -7.91 22.50 4.45
C GLN A 423 -8.92 21.51 5.06
N LYS A 424 -10.12 22.01 5.36
CA LYS A 424 -11.25 21.19 5.84
C LYS A 424 -11.91 20.44 4.68
N SER A 425 -12.75 19.47 5.02
CA SER A 425 -13.58 18.75 4.04
C SER A 425 -14.55 19.68 3.32
N ASP A 426 -14.68 19.50 2.01
CA ASP A 426 -15.67 20.16 1.17
C ASP A 426 -17.06 19.57 1.45
N SER A 427 -18.00 20.43 1.86
CA SER A 427 -19.38 20.03 2.20
C SER A 427 -20.24 19.72 0.98
N GLU A 428 -19.98 20.32 -0.18
CA GLU A 428 -20.79 20.09 -1.39
C GLU A 428 -20.47 18.71 -1.98
N LEU A 429 -19.20 18.31 -2.02
CA LEU A 429 -18.82 16.93 -2.37
C LEU A 429 -19.47 15.89 -1.43
N ILE A 430 -19.59 16.20 -0.13
CA ILE A 430 -20.30 15.33 0.81
C ILE A 430 -21.79 15.29 0.48
N LYS A 431 -22.42 16.44 0.18
CA LYS A 431 -23.84 16.49 -0.19
C LYS A 431 -24.11 15.71 -1.47
N GLU A 432 -23.33 15.90 -2.52
CA GLU A 432 -23.46 15.19 -3.79
C GLU A 432 -23.39 13.67 -3.58
N GLN A 433 -22.36 13.19 -2.89
CA GLN A 433 -22.22 11.76 -2.57
C GLN A 433 -23.36 11.23 -1.70
N LYS A 434 -23.81 12.00 -0.69
CA LYS A 434 -24.87 11.58 0.24
C LYS A 434 -26.28 11.75 -0.32
N ARG A 435 -26.51 12.63 -1.30
CA ARG A 435 -27.77 12.72 -2.04
C ARG A 435 -28.06 11.41 -2.75
N ILE A 436 -27.09 10.84 -3.47
CA ILE A 436 -27.24 9.54 -4.15
C ILE A 436 -27.57 8.42 -3.15
N GLU A 437 -26.90 8.40 -1.99
CA GLU A 437 -27.16 7.41 -0.92
C GLU A 437 -28.58 7.58 -0.32
N VAL A 438 -29.01 8.81 -0.02
CA VAL A 438 -30.35 9.11 0.50
C VAL A 438 -31.43 8.83 -0.56
N GLU A 439 -31.19 9.18 -1.81
CA GLU A 439 -32.08 8.94 -2.94
C GLU A 439 -32.31 7.43 -3.15
N THR A 440 -31.26 6.60 -3.07
CA THR A 440 -31.41 5.14 -3.17
C THR A 440 -32.13 4.53 -1.97
N GLU A 441 -31.88 5.03 -0.74
CA GLU A 441 -32.63 4.62 0.46
C GLU A 441 -34.11 5.00 0.39
N ILE A 442 -34.44 6.19 -0.12
CA ILE A 442 -35.81 6.66 -0.33
C ILE A 442 -36.48 5.86 -1.44
N ARG A 443 -35.80 5.64 -2.57
CA ARG A 443 -36.31 4.84 -3.71
C ARG A 443 -36.73 3.44 -3.25
N SER A 444 -35.94 2.76 -2.43
CA SER A 444 -36.32 1.45 -1.87
C SER A 444 -37.60 1.52 -1.01
N GLN A 445 -37.76 2.58 -0.20
CA GLN A 445 -38.98 2.79 0.61
C GLN A 445 -40.19 3.14 -0.27
N VAL A 446 -40.01 3.96 -1.31
CA VAL A 446 -41.03 4.30 -2.29
C VAL A 446 -41.47 3.05 -3.04
N ASP A 447 -40.56 2.23 -3.55
CA ASP A 447 -40.87 1.01 -4.28
C ASP A 447 -41.79 0.07 -3.49
N GLU A 448 -41.50 -0.20 -2.22
CA GLU A 448 -42.37 -1.07 -1.41
C GLU A 448 -43.74 -0.42 -1.12
N LEU A 449 -43.81 0.90 -0.89
CA LEU A 449 -45.09 1.61 -0.78
C LEU A 449 -45.89 1.54 -2.08
N MET A 450 -45.25 1.74 -3.23
CA MET A 450 -45.89 1.70 -4.56
C MET A 450 -46.29 0.28 -4.96
N ARG A 451 -45.54 -0.76 -4.57
CA ARG A 451 -45.98 -2.17 -4.65
C ARG A 451 -47.25 -2.42 -3.83
N GLN A 452 -47.42 -1.76 -2.68
CA GLN A 452 -48.62 -1.88 -1.85
C GLN A 452 -49.80 -1.08 -2.43
N GLU A 453 -49.59 0.16 -2.90
CA GLU A 453 -50.60 0.95 -3.62
C GLU A 453 -51.11 0.19 -4.85
N LEU A 454 -50.23 -0.38 -5.67
CA LEU A 454 -50.58 -1.13 -6.88
C LEU A 454 -51.37 -2.42 -6.57
N LYS A 455 -51.06 -3.14 -5.48
CA LYS A 455 -51.88 -4.27 -5.00
C LYS A 455 -53.28 -3.80 -4.62
N ASN A 456 -53.40 -2.68 -3.91
CA ASN A 456 -54.68 -2.11 -3.50
C ASN A 456 -55.51 -1.60 -4.69
N LEU A 457 -54.87 -0.96 -5.68
CA LEU A 457 -55.48 -0.49 -6.93
C LEU A 457 -56.02 -1.66 -7.77
N LYS A 458 -55.24 -2.74 -7.93
CA LYS A 458 -55.71 -3.98 -8.59
C LYS A 458 -56.94 -4.56 -7.86
N LEU A 459 -56.88 -4.69 -6.53
CA LEU A 459 -58.00 -5.17 -5.70
C LEU A 459 -59.25 -4.27 -5.79
N ALA A 460 -59.09 -2.96 -5.94
CA ALA A 460 -60.20 -2.01 -6.07
C ALA A 460 -60.91 -2.14 -7.44
N VAL A 461 -60.15 -2.20 -8.54
CA VAL A 461 -60.69 -2.33 -9.90
C VAL A 461 -61.37 -3.70 -10.11
N ASP A 462 -60.82 -4.78 -9.56
CA ASP A 462 -61.47 -6.09 -9.60
C ASP A 462 -62.78 -6.11 -8.79
N ARG A 463 -62.89 -5.29 -7.74
CA ARG A 463 -64.13 -5.07 -6.98
C ARG A 463 -65.20 -4.33 -7.77
N GLU A 464 -64.83 -3.41 -8.66
CA GLU A 464 -65.78 -2.73 -9.56
C GLU A 464 -66.26 -3.65 -10.68
N LYS A 465 -65.34 -4.40 -11.32
CA LYS A 465 -65.70 -5.45 -12.29
C LYS A 465 -66.61 -6.54 -11.69
N GLY A 466 -66.62 -6.69 -10.36
CA GLY A 466 -67.49 -7.60 -9.62
C GLY A 466 -68.95 -7.14 -9.39
N LYS A 467 -69.34 -5.88 -9.68
CA LYS A 467 -70.72 -5.38 -9.40
C LYS A 467 -71.80 -5.82 -10.41
N GLY A 468 -71.52 -6.83 -11.24
CA GLY A 468 -72.38 -7.30 -12.32
C GLY A 468 -73.09 -8.65 -12.12
N LYS A 469 -73.66 -8.96 -10.94
CA LYS A 469 -74.66 -10.06 -10.80
C LYS A 469 -75.42 -10.04 -9.46
N LYS A 470 -76.75 -9.85 -9.51
CA LYS A 470 -77.69 -9.97 -8.38
C LYS A 470 -78.36 -11.35 -8.44
N GLY A 471 -78.22 -12.21 -7.42
CA GLY A 471 -78.46 -13.66 -7.61
C GLY A 471 -78.82 -14.53 -6.39
N LYS A 472 -79.74 -14.08 -5.52
CA LYS A 472 -80.71 -14.89 -4.72
C LYS A 472 -80.23 -16.00 -3.73
N LYS A 473 -80.60 -15.79 -2.45
CA LYS A 473 -81.03 -16.75 -1.40
C LYS A 473 -80.18 -18.01 -1.06
N GLY A 474 -79.71 -18.07 0.19
CA GLY A 474 -79.34 -19.30 0.92
C GLY A 474 -79.39 -19.05 2.44
N LYS A 475 -79.84 -20.00 3.26
CA LYS A 475 -80.23 -19.79 4.68
C LYS A 475 -79.45 -20.72 5.63
N LYS A 476 -79.15 -20.20 6.84
CA LYS A 476 -79.02 -20.91 8.14
C LYS A 476 -77.66 -21.55 8.56
N SER A 477 -77.32 -21.26 9.82
CA SER A 477 -76.80 -22.15 10.90
C SER A 477 -75.34 -22.64 10.97
N GLY A 478 -74.83 -22.70 12.21
CA GLY A 478 -73.71 -23.57 12.68
C GLY A 478 -72.34 -22.89 12.69
N LYS A 479 -71.85 -22.27 13.79
CA LYS A 479 -71.50 -22.76 15.14
C LYS A 479 -70.17 -23.54 15.23
N LYS A 480 -69.27 -23.01 16.07
CA LYS A 480 -68.15 -23.63 16.82
C LYS A 480 -66.79 -23.92 16.13
N SER A 481 -65.76 -23.33 16.75
CA SER A 481 -64.44 -23.90 17.11
C SER A 481 -63.43 -24.29 16.00
N GLY A 482 -62.11 -24.21 16.22
CA GLY A 482 -61.40 -23.83 17.45
C GLY A 482 -59.88 -23.63 17.25
N LYS A 483 -59.24 -23.03 18.25
CA LYS A 483 -57.85 -22.54 18.23
C LYS A 483 -56.84 -23.56 18.78
N LYS A 484 -55.93 -24.10 17.94
CA LYS A 484 -54.63 -24.73 18.31
C LYS A 484 -53.67 -24.56 17.12
N LYS A 485 -52.50 -23.91 17.12
CA LYS A 485 -51.36 -23.71 18.06
C LYS A 485 -50.15 -24.62 17.73
N LYS A 486 -48.97 -23.98 17.52
CA LYS A 486 -47.57 -24.50 17.37
C LYS A 486 -47.23 -25.22 16.04
N LYS A 487 -46.27 -24.79 15.18
CA LYS A 487 -44.84 -24.38 15.31
C LYS A 487 -43.83 -25.54 15.15
N LYS A 488 -42.95 -25.41 14.13
CA LYS A 488 -41.60 -26.00 13.89
C LYS A 488 -41.43 -27.49 13.50
N LYS A 489 -41.05 -27.71 12.22
CA LYS A 489 -39.88 -28.44 11.64
C LYS A 489 -40.14 -28.56 10.11
N SER A 490 -39.18 -28.66 9.19
CA SER A 490 -37.72 -28.50 9.22
C SER A 490 -37.22 -28.24 7.79
N GLY A 491 -36.71 -27.03 7.49
CA GLY A 491 -36.27 -26.64 6.14
C GLY A 491 -34.80 -26.95 5.88
N LYS A 492 -34.52 -28.13 5.30
CA LYS A 492 -33.18 -28.56 4.88
C LYS A 492 -32.78 -27.83 3.58
N LYS A 493 -32.10 -26.68 3.66
CA LYS A 493 -31.53 -26.02 2.47
C LYS A 493 -30.07 -26.44 2.29
N SER A 494 -29.82 -27.21 1.24
CA SER A 494 -28.50 -27.73 0.86
C SER A 494 -27.57 -26.59 0.43
N GLY A 495 -26.42 -26.45 1.09
CA GLY A 495 -25.38 -25.51 0.69
C GLY A 495 -24.69 -25.93 -0.60
N LYS A 496 -24.74 -25.08 -1.63
CA LYS A 496 -23.95 -25.23 -2.86
C LYS A 496 -22.52 -24.76 -2.56
N LYS A 497 -21.68 -25.68 -2.05
CA LYS A 497 -20.32 -25.38 -1.60
C LYS A 497 -19.43 -25.03 -2.80
N GLY A 498 -19.10 -23.75 -2.95
CA GLY A 498 -18.10 -23.28 -3.91
C GLY A 498 -16.74 -23.94 -3.65
N LYS A 499 -16.00 -24.18 -4.72
CA LYS A 499 -14.74 -24.94 -4.73
C LYS A 499 -13.58 -24.08 -4.19
N LYS A 500 -13.61 -23.74 -2.90
CA LYS A 500 -12.44 -23.18 -2.19
C LYS A 500 -11.34 -24.26 -2.14
N GLY A 501 -10.12 -23.88 -2.50
CA GLY A 501 -8.96 -24.77 -2.47
C GLY A 501 -8.71 -25.35 -1.07
N LYS A 502 -7.89 -26.42 -1.00
CA LYS A 502 -7.39 -26.96 0.27
C LYS A 502 -6.71 -25.82 1.06
N LYS A 503 -7.41 -25.25 2.05
CA LYS A 503 -6.71 -24.73 3.22
C LYS A 503 -6.15 -25.93 3.96
N GLU A 504 -4.94 -25.80 4.45
CA GLU A 504 -4.35 -26.77 5.38
C GLU A 504 -5.28 -26.96 6.56
N LYS A 505 -5.34 -28.19 7.07
CA LYS A 505 -6.16 -28.54 8.22
C LYS A 505 -5.50 -27.89 9.43
N ASP A 506 -6.09 -26.81 9.92
CA ASP A 506 -5.70 -26.18 11.18
C ASP A 506 -5.56 -27.26 12.26
N LEU A 507 -4.37 -27.34 12.86
CA LEU A 507 -4.01 -28.31 13.88
C LEU A 507 -4.34 -27.80 15.29
N THR A 508 -4.76 -26.54 15.42
CA THR A 508 -5.05 -25.84 16.67
C THR A 508 -6.48 -25.29 16.78
N PRO A 509 -7.53 -25.92 16.21
CA PRO A 509 -8.88 -25.31 16.12
C PRO A 509 -9.57 -25.09 17.49
N ASP A 510 -9.08 -25.76 18.53
CA ASP A 510 -9.60 -25.66 19.91
C ASP A 510 -8.86 -24.61 20.78
N ARG A 511 -7.82 -23.93 20.25
CA ARG A 511 -7.04 -22.90 20.96
C ARG A 511 -7.36 -21.49 20.45
N THR A 512 -7.28 -20.50 21.34
CA THR A 512 -7.40 -19.08 20.97
C THR A 512 -6.08 -18.54 20.43
N MET A 513 -6.15 -17.58 19.50
CA MET A 513 -4.97 -16.90 18.95
C MET A 513 -4.09 -16.28 20.04
N ASP A 514 -4.71 -15.72 21.09
CA ASP A 514 -3.98 -15.12 22.21
C ASP A 514 -3.20 -16.16 23.03
N SER A 515 -3.77 -17.36 23.23
CA SER A 515 -3.08 -18.47 23.90
C SER A 515 -1.87 -18.95 23.09
N LEU A 516 -2.02 -19.06 21.77
CA LEU A 516 -0.92 -19.42 20.87
C LEU A 516 0.15 -18.33 20.83
N TYR A 517 -0.26 -17.05 20.87
CA TYR A 517 0.67 -15.91 20.94
C TYR A 517 1.46 -15.90 22.25
N GLU A 518 0.81 -16.12 23.41
CA GLU A 518 1.52 -16.28 24.68
C GLU A 518 2.51 -17.45 24.64
N GLU A 519 2.09 -18.61 24.14
CA GLU A 519 2.91 -19.83 24.03
C GLU A 519 4.16 -19.61 23.16
N LEU A 520 4.01 -19.02 21.97
CA LEU A 520 5.13 -18.72 21.07
C LEU A 520 6.11 -17.68 21.63
N VAL A 521 5.63 -16.76 22.49
CA VAL A 521 6.51 -15.82 23.22
C VAL A 521 7.23 -16.52 24.38
N ARG A 522 6.56 -17.40 25.14
CA ARG A 522 7.19 -18.19 26.21
C ARG A 522 8.31 -19.08 25.66
N GLU A 523 8.05 -19.73 24.53
CA GLU A 523 9.01 -20.57 23.82
C GLU A 523 10.09 -19.77 23.07
N GLY A 524 10.12 -18.44 23.16
CA GLY A 524 11.14 -17.61 22.51
C GLY A 524 11.15 -17.70 20.98
N ILE A 525 10.06 -18.17 20.37
CA ILE A 525 9.90 -18.21 18.91
C ILE A 525 9.42 -16.85 18.41
N LEU A 526 8.45 -16.22 19.10
CA LEU A 526 8.03 -14.85 18.79
C LEU A 526 8.86 -13.88 19.65
N VAL A 527 9.76 -13.16 18.98
CA VAL A 527 10.76 -12.29 19.64
C VAL A 527 10.40 -10.82 19.45
N ARG A 528 10.64 -9.99 20.48
CA ARG A 528 10.51 -8.54 20.35
C ARG A 528 11.61 -8.01 19.42
N CYS A 529 11.23 -7.59 18.23
CA CYS A 529 12.15 -6.98 17.28
C CYS A 529 12.78 -5.69 17.86
N PRO A 530 14.12 -5.54 17.82
CA PRO A 530 14.78 -4.26 18.03
C PRO A 530 14.26 -3.20 17.05
N LYS A 531 14.17 -1.94 17.49
CA LYS A 531 13.79 -0.82 16.62
C LYS A 531 15.00 -0.38 15.81
N PHE A 532 14.95 -0.60 14.50
CA PHE A 532 15.98 -0.24 13.52
C PHE A 532 15.24 0.06 12.21
N THR A 533 15.52 1.18 11.55
CA THR A 533 14.87 1.60 10.30
C THR A 533 15.74 1.31 9.09
N LEU A 534 15.19 1.31 7.88
CA LEU A 534 16.04 1.15 6.69
C LEU A 534 17.00 2.33 6.51
N CYS A 535 16.62 3.54 6.94
CA CYS A 535 17.48 4.72 6.94
C CYS A 535 18.73 4.57 7.84
N ASP A 536 18.66 3.74 8.89
CA ASP A 536 19.81 3.43 9.76
C ASP A 536 20.82 2.48 9.09
N TYR A 537 20.47 1.84 7.97
CA TYR A 537 21.36 0.97 7.21
C TYR A 537 22.22 1.78 6.23
N LEU A 538 23.38 2.22 6.73
CA LEU A 538 24.33 3.04 5.98
C LEU A 538 24.96 2.27 4.80
N GLY A 539 25.05 2.95 3.66
CA GLY A 539 25.59 2.41 2.41
C GLY A 539 25.47 3.40 1.27
N ASP A 540 26.56 3.53 0.50
CA ASP A 540 26.66 4.40 -0.68
C ASP A 540 26.22 3.70 -1.97
N TYR A 541 26.02 4.52 -3.02
CA TYR A 541 25.61 4.11 -4.36
C TYR A 541 26.81 3.76 -5.27
N SER A 542 26.60 2.87 -6.24
CA SER A 542 27.60 2.53 -7.26
C SER A 542 27.56 3.53 -8.43
N TYR A 543 28.48 4.49 -8.44
CA TYR A 543 28.54 5.57 -9.44
C TYR A 543 29.19 5.17 -10.79
N LEU A 544 29.61 3.91 -10.95
CA LEU A 544 30.30 3.40 -12.13
C LEU A 544 29.75 2.03 -12.59
N GLY A 545 28.52 1.70 -12.21
CA GLY A 545 27.90 0.39 -12.46
C GLY A 545 27.70 0.11 -13.95
N THR A 546 27.12 1.06 -14.70
CA THR A 546 26.98 0.96 -16.17
C THR A 546 28.35 0.95 -16.85
N THR A 547 29.26 1.84 -16.42
CA THR A 547 30.61 1.97 -17.00
C THR A 547 31.42 0.69 -16.85
N LEU A 548 31.32 -0.01 -15.71
CA LEU A 548 31.98 -1.30 -15.50
C LEU A 548 31.38 -2.40 -16.38
N ARG A 549 30.04 -2.47 -16.50
CA ARG A 549 29.38 -3.41 -17.42
C ARG A 549 29.76 -3.19 -18.88
N GLN A 550 29.89 -1.93 -19.32
CA GLN A 550 30.37 -1.58 -20.67
C GLN A 550 31.82 -2.04 -20.94
N ALA A 551 32.61 -2.28 -19.88
CA ALA A 551 33.97 -2.83 -19.96
C ALA A 551 34.03 -4.35 -19.73
N ASP A 552 32.89 -5.06 -19.84
CA ASP A 552 32.73 -6.49 -19.56
C ASP A 552 33.12 -6.91 -18.11
N ILE A 553 33.04 -5.98 -17.15
CA ILE A 553 33.28 -6.23 -15.73
C ILE A 553 31.94 -6.13 -14.99
N GLU A 554 31.39 -7.25 -14.50
CA GLU A 554 30.20 -7.19 -13.65
C GLU A 554 30.54 -6.55 -12.29
N PRO A 555 29.96 -5.38 -11.96
CA PRO A 555 30.24 -4.70 -10.71
C PRO A 555 29.63 -5.45 -9.51
N MET A 556 30.34 -5.42 -8.38
CA MET A 556 29.80 -5.91 -7.11
C MET A 556 28.68 -4.98 -6.62
N PRO A 557 27.51 -5.50 -6.22
CA PRO A 557 26.43 -4.69 -5.69
C PRO A 557 26.81 -3.87 -4.47
N SER A 558 26.35 -2.62 -4.42
CA SER A 558 26.57 -1.73 -3.28
C SER A 558 25.60 -2.02 -2.13
N LEU A 559 25.92 -1.53 -0.93
CA LEU A 559 25.02 -1.65 0.22
C LEU A 559 23.72 -0.84 0.02
N SER A 560 23.74 0.23 -0.79
CA SER A 560 22.51 0.96 -1.14
C SER A 560 21.61 0.15 -2.09
N ASP A 561 22.17 -0.65 -2.99
CA ASP A 561 21.39 -1.52 -3.88
C ASP A 561 20.66 -2.59 -3.06
N VAL A 562 21.36 -3.19 -2.09
CA VAL A 562 20.74 -4.12 -1.12
C VAL A 562 19.65 -3.42 -0.31
N ARG A 563 19.86 -2.18 0.16
CA ARG A 563 18.83 -1.39 0.87
C ARG A 563 17.57 -1.18 0.02
N GLN A 564 17.75 -0.82 -1.26
CA GLN A 564 16.66 -0.62 -2.21
C GLN A 564 15.91 -1.92 -2.52
N LEU A 565 16.60 -3.04 -2.76
CA LEU A 565 15.96 -4.34 -2.98
C LEU A 565 15.18 -4.80 -1.74
N VAL A 566 15.70 -4.58 -0.53
CA VAL A 566 14.98 -4.87 0.72
C VAL A 566 13.72 -4.00 0.85
N ALA A 567 13.74 -2.74 0.44
CA ALA A 567 12.54 -1.91 0.39
C ALA A 567 11.51 -2.47 -0.62
N LEU A 568 11.93 -2.72 -1.86
CA LEU A 568 11.08 -3.20 -2.97
C LEU A 568 10.46 -4.57 -2.72
N TYR A 569 11.22 -5.53 -2.16
CA TYR A 569 10.77 -6.91 -2.01
C TYR A 569 10.32 -7.25 -0.59
N GLY A 570 10.95 -6.66 0.42
CA GLY A 570 10.67 -6.92 1.83
C GLY A 570 9.64 -5.98 2.48
N VAL A 571 9.52 -4.73 2.01
CA VAL A 571 8.71 -3.70 2.70
C VAL A 571 7.45 -3.31 1.91
N LEU A 572 7.59 -2.81 0.68
CA LEU A 572 6.44 -2.32 -0.10
C LEU A 572 5.33 -3.37 -0.31
N PRO A 573 5.63 -4.65 -0.63
CA PRO A 573 4.59 -5.66 -0.84
C PRO A 573 3.92 -6.11 0.45
N LEU A 574 4.49 -5.83 1.64
CA LEU A 574 3.90 -6.16 2.93
C LEU A 574 3.13 -4.99 3.57
N GLY A 575 3.42 -3.75 3.17
CA GLY A 575 2.84 -2.56 3.79
C GLY A 575 1.41 -2.22 3.34
N SER A 576 1.03 -2.53 2.10
CA SER A 576 -0.31 -2.26 1.54
C SER A 576 -1.02 -3.53 1.08
N PRO A 577 -2.23 -3.86 1.59
CA PRO A 577 -2.98 -5.04 1.16
C PRO A 577 -3.32 -5.05 -0.33
N ALA A 578 -3.63 -3.89 -0.92
CA ALA A 578 -3.98 -3.77 -2.33
C ALA A 578 -2.79 -4.07 -3.25
N VAL A 579 -1.58 -3.69 -2.82
CA VAL A 579 -0.35 -4.01 -3.54
C VAL A 579 0.06 -5.46 -3.29
N HIS A 580 -0.10 -5.98 -2.06
CA HIS A 580 0.17 -7.38 -1.72
C HIS A 580 -0.60 -8.39 -2.59
N GLU A 581 -1.86 -8.09 -2.90
CA GLU A 581 -2.74 -8.97 -3.69
C GLU A 581 -2.45 -8.93 -5.20
N LYS A 582 -2.05 -7.77 -5.73
CA LYS A 582 -1.94 -7.52 -7.18
C LYS A 582 -0.51 -7.50 -7.74
N SER A 583 0.51 -7.27 -6.91
CA SER A 583 1.91 -7.14 -7.35
C SER A 583 2.61 -8.49 -7.52
N PRO A 584 3.74 -8.56 -8.27
CA PRO A 584 4.57 -9.76 -8.35
C PRO A 584 5.03 -10.20 -6.95
N HIS A 585 4.41 -11.26 -6.43
CA HIS A 585 4.53 -11.61 -5.02
C HIS A 585 5.75 -12.50 -4.72
N ILE A 586 6.73 -11.94 -4.00
CA ILE A 586 7.91 -12.65 -3.50
C ILE A 586 7.59 -13.26 -2.13
N LYS A 587 7.64 -14.59 -2.04
CA LYS A 587 7.30 -15.36 -0.81
C LYS A 587 8.45 -15.50 0.18
N SER A 588 9.68 -15.34 -0.28
CA SER A 588 10.89 -15.64 0.48
C SER A 588 12.06 -14.80 -0.01
N LEU A 589 12.80 -14.18 0.90
CA LEU A 589 14.02 -13.41 0.62
C LEU A 589 15.20 -14.09 1.32
N LEU A 590 16.30 -14.31 0.61
CA LEU A 590 17.54 -14.88 1.16
C LEU A 590 18.61 -13.79 1.26
N LEU A 591 18.96 -13.40 2.48
CA LEU A 591 20.07 -12.47 2.73
C LEU A 591 21.36 -13.27 2.97
N ALA A 592 22.25 -13.29 1.97
CA ALA A 592 23.55 -13.95 2.03
C ALA A 592 24.71 -12.94 2.15
N GLY A 593 25.88 -13.39 2.63
CA GLY A 593 27.10 -12.57 2.73
C GLY A 593 27.92 -12.82 3.99
N PRO A 594 29.09 -12.16 4.15
CA PRO A 594 30.01 -12.36 5.29
C PRO A 594 29.39 -12.07 6.68
N ARG A 595 30.02 -12.55 7.75
CA ARG A 595 29.64 -12.16 9.12
C ARG A 595 29.91 -10.66 9.32
N GLY A 596 29.06 -9.98 10.10
CA GLY A 596 29.18 -8.55 10.39
C GLY A 596 28.48 -7.58 9.42
N THR A 597 28.01 -8.01 8.25
CA THR A 597 27.40 -7.13 7.22
C THR A 597 25.96 -6.68 7.50
N GLY A 598 25.52 -6.59 8.76
CA GLY A 598 24.18 -6.07 9.11
C GLY A 598 22.96 -6.89 8.65
N LYS A 599 23.13 -8.14 8.17
CA LYS A 599 22.00 -8.98 7.69
C LYS A 599 20.84 -9.11 8.67
N ARG A 600 21.12 -9.30 9.98
CA ARG A 600 20.08 -9.32 11.03
C ARG A 600 19.39 -7.96 11.15
N SER A 601 20.14 -6.86 11.07
CA SER A 601 19.62 -5.49 11.09
C SER A 601 18.66 -5.21 9.93
N LEU A 602 18.92 -5.72 8.72
CA LEU A 602 17.99 -5.62 7.59
C LEU A 602 16.65 -6.34 7.86
N VAL A 603 16.68 -7.51 8.52
CA VAL A 603 15.44 -8.19 8.95
C VAL A 603 14.70 -7.35 10.00
N HIS A 604 15.42 -6.75 10.95
CA HIS A 604 14.82 -5.83 11.93
C HIS A 604 14.25 -4.56 11.28
N ALA A 605 14.87 -4.07 10.20
CA ALA A 605 14.37 -2.98 9.38
C ALA A 605 13.03 -3.35 8.75
N ILE A 606 12.94 -4.47 8.04
CA ILE A 606 11.70 -4.97 7.44
C ILE A 606 10.58 -5.04 8.50
N CYS A 607 10.86 -5.65 9.66
CA CYS A 607 9.88 -5.78 10.74
C CYS A 607 9.44 -4.42 11.32
N SER A 608 10.36 -3.47 11.47
CA SER A 608 10.06 -2.14 12.03
C SER A 608 9.22 -1.30 11.06
N GLU A 609 9.57 -1.27 9.78
CA GLU A 609 8.90 -0.47 8.74
C GLU A 609 7.51 -1.01 8.38
N THR A 610 7.33 -2.34 8.39
CA THR A 610 6.05 -3.00 8.08
C THR A 610 5.16 -3.21 9.29
N GLY A 611 5.70 -3.12 10.51
CA GLY A 611 5.03 -3.52 11.74
C GLY A 611 4.78 -5.03 11.86
N ALA A 612 5.56 -5.87 11.17
CA ALA A 612 5.44 -7.33 11.24
C ALA A 612 5.79 -7.90 12.64
N ASN A 613 5.47 -9.17 12.88
CA ASN A 613 6.01 -9.95 14.00
C ASN A 613 7.31 -10.63 13.54
N LEU A 614 8.33 -10.69 14.42
CA LEU A 614 9.55 -11.45 14.17
C LEU A 614 9.43 -12.84 14.78
N PHE A 615 9.57 -13.87 13.95
CA PHE A 615 9.64 -15.26 14.38
C PHE A 615 11.07 -15.77 14.20
N ASP A 616 11.74 -16.16 15.29
CA ASP A 616 13.07 -16.78 15.25
C ASP A 616 12.92 -18.29 15.06
N LEU A 617 13.12 -18.73 13.82
CA LEU A 617 13.06 -20.12 13.40
C LEU A 617 14.44 -20.78 13.28
N THR A 618 15.45 -20.26 13.99
CA THR A 618 16.79 -20.87 14.05
C THR A 618 16.71 -22.33 14.55
N ALA A 619 17.47 -23.24 13.94
CA ALA A 619 17.38 -24.68 14.23
C ALA A 619 17.60 -25.00 15.74
N GLY A 620 18.56 -24.33 16.38
CA GLY A 620 18.80 -24.44 17.82
C GLY A 620 17.68 -23.85 18.69
N ASN A 621 16.88 -22.91 18.17
CA ASN A 621 15.74 -22.34 18.87
C ASN A 621 14.51 -23.26 18.81
N ILE A 622 14.28 -23.96 17.69
CA ILE A 622 13.11 -24.86 17.51
C ILE A 622 13.33 -26.23 18.16
N ALA A 623 14.58 -26.73 18.21
CA ALA A 623 14.91 -28.07 18.67
C ALA A 623 14.29 -28.39 20.05
N GLY A 624 13.46 -29.43 20.10
CA GLY A 624 12.85 -29.95 21.34
C GLY A 624 11.57 -29.24 21.81
N LYS A 625 11.21 -28.06 21.29
CA LYS A 625 10.04 -27.28 21.78
C LYS A 625 8.69 -27.83 21.30
N TYR A 626 8.66 -28.36 20.08
CA TYR A 626 7.48 -28.96 19.48
C TYR A 626 7.85 -30.32 18.86
N PRO A 627 8.08 -31.37 19.67
CA PRO A 627 8.21 -32.72 19.14
C PRO A 627 6.92 -33.09 18.40
N ALA A 628 7.05 -33.71 17.22
CA ALA A 628 5.90 -34.10 16.42
C ALA A 628 4.99 -35.03 17.24
N GLN A 629 3.71 -34.65 17.38
CA GLN A 629 2.69 -35.53 17.94
C GLN A 629 2.68 -36.82 17.11
N GLU A 630 2.81 -37.97 17.77
CA GLU A 630 3.05 -39.26 17.11
C GLU A 630 2.10 -39.46 15.93
N TRP A 631 2.67 -39.52 14.73
CA TRP A 631 1.90 -39.75 13.52
C TRP A 631 1.28 -41.14 13.61
N PRO A 632 -0.06 -41.28 13.56
CA PRO A 632 -0.68 -42.60 13.63
C PRO A 632 -0.13 -43.48 12.50
N PRO A 633 0.40 -44.68 12.79
CA PRO A 633 1.17 -45.46 11.81
C PRO A 633 0.37 -45.88 10.56
N ASP A 634 -0.97 -45.79 10.61
CA ASP A 634 -1.87 -46.21 9.53
C ASP A 634 -2.00 -45.20 8.37
N ALA A 635 -1.44 -43.99 8.47
CA ALA A 635 -1.54 -42.96 7.43
C ALA A 635 -0.38 -42.97 6.41
N ALA A 636 0.38 -44.07 6.32
CA ALA A 636 1.53 -44.22 5.42
C ALA A 636 1.26 -45.02 4.12
N HIS A 637 0.00 -45.35 3.79
CA HIS A 637 -0.36 -45.98 2.51
C HIS A 637 -1.70 -45.50 1.94
N SER A 638 -1.66 -44.45 1.09
CA SER A 638 -2.68 -44.17 0.05
C SER A 638 -2.16 -43.21 -1.01
#